data_AF-A0A8X7XKI8-F1
#
_entry.id   AF-A0A8X7XKI8-F1
#
_cell.length_a   1.000
_cell.length_b   1.000
_cell.length_c   1.000
_cell.angle_alpha   90.00
_cell.angle_beta   90.00
_cell.angle_gamma   90.00
#
_symmetry.space_group_name_H-M   'P 1'
#
loop_
_entity.id
_entity.type
_entity.pdbx_description
1 polymer ?
#
loop_
_entity_poly.entity_id
_entity_poly.type
_entity_poly.pdbx_seq_one_letter_code
_entity_poly.pdbx_strand_id
1 'polypeptide(L)'
;MPKGKLFLTFPFPNRSVLDFDFEKLCSVSLSHINVYACLICGKYFQGRGLKSHAYTHSVQFTHHVFLNLHTLKFYCLPDNYEIIDSSLEDITPTFTKQHIASLDKQGRLYRAYDGTTYLPGIVGLNNIKANDYANVVLQALSNVPPLRNYFLEEENYQSIKRPPGDIMFLLVQRFGELMRKLWNPRNFKAHVSPHEMLQAVVLCSKKNFQITKQGDAVDFLSWFLNALHGALGGTRKKPWPIGTIGGGGCLGGSGLARGLPLTWPRGLQLPVGSGLRLLQGLELGVHSLQHGVQPAEEKEALLANEEYQEKMSESSFLYLTLDLPTAPLYKDEKEQLIIPQVPLFNILAKFNGLTEKEYKTYKENFLKRFQLTKLPPYLIFYIKRFTKNNFFVEKNPTIVNFPITSVDLREYLAEEVQATEKNATYDLIANVVHDGKPTEGSYRIHVLHHGTGKWYELQDLQVTDILPQMITLSEAYIQQINQLTSFIDASMIYGSTNSVAKELRDLTNNFGLLAVNKDYSDDGYDLLPFQNATRNFCATRSIVTKDPSVQEVPCFMAGDSRANENIALTAIHTMFLREHNRIAKIFRKLNPQWNGETIYQETRKVVGAFHQIIMYRDYLPIIIGPNAMTKYLSTYRGYNNMVDPSISSVFSTAAFRFAHLTVQPFIFRLNRGYQQNTVYPNVLLHNTFFTPWRIVFEGGVDPIIRGLISMPAKLNRQDKLMHDELRERLFQLTSQDGLDLASLIMQRGRDHGLQGYNAWRGFCGLSQPRTERELGLILNNVTLARALIRLYGTPNNIDVWIGGAVEPCVPNGRVGPLFACLIGTQFQRIRNGDRFWWENSGIFTESQKSALRNVSLHRIICDNTGVQELPPSVFRHLPYSDKYISCSDIPKFNFNAWKNSI
;
A
#
# COMPACT_ATOMS: atom_id res chain seq x y z
N MET A 1 -16.21 5.10 57.86
CA MET A 1 -15.54 4.68 56.60
C MET A 1 -16.30 5.28 55.43
N PRO A 2 -15.64 5.89 54.41
CA PRO A 2 -16.36 6.44 53.27
C PRO A 2 -16.92 5.30 52.42
N LYS A 3 -18.23 5.34 52.11
CA LYS A 3 -18.97 4.33 51.32
C LYS A 3 -18.43 4.09 49.88
N GLY A 4 -17.43 4.85 49.43
CA GLY A 4 -16.94 4.84 48.04
C GLY A 4 -16.15 3.60 47.59
N LYS A 5 -16.02 2.53 48.40
CA LYS A 5 -15.25 1.32 48.04
C LYS A 5 -16.02 -0.02 48.16
N LEU A 6 -17.29 -0.03 48.55
CA LEU A 6 -18.07 -1.27 48.69
C LEU A 6 -18.95 -1.54 47.46
N PHE A 7 -18.37 -2.14 46.42
CA PHE A 7 -19.10 -2.65 45.24
C PHE A 7 -19.70 -4.07 45.47
N LEU A 8 -19.50 -4.68 46.64
CA LEU A 8 -19.75 -6.12 46.88
C LEU A 8 -21.23 -6.52 47.11
N THR A 9 -22.20 -5.59 47.06
CA THR A 9 -23.60 -5.87 47.45
C THR A 9 -24.64 -5.70 46.34
N PHE A 10 -24.26 -5.31 45.12
CA PHE A 10 -25.21 -5.05 44.04
C PHE A 10 -24.99 -6.00 42.84
N PRO A 11 -26.06 -6.36 42.10
CA PRO A 11 -25.92 -7.17 40.89
C PRO A 11 -24.96 -6.51 39.90
N PHE A 12 -24.01 -7.30 39.39
CA PHE A 12 -22.98 -6.82 38.48
C PHE A 12 -23.59 -6.17 37.22
N PRO A 13 -23.02 -5.07 36.71
CA PRO A 13 -23.43 -4.45 35.46
C PRO A 13 -23.54 -5.47 34.33
N ASN A 14 -24.69 -5.57 33.68
CA ASN A 14 -24.86 -6.45 32.54
C ASN A 14 -24.36 -5.75 31.27
N ARG A 15 -23.09 -5.98 30.94
CA ARG A 15 -22.44 -5.36 29.77
C ARG A 15 -23.09 -5.73 28.41
N SER A 16 -23.88 -6.81 28.34
CA SER A 16 -24.55 -7.24 27.10
C SER A 16 -25.69 -6.31 26.65
N VAL A 17 -26.28 -5.56 27.58
CA VAL A 17 -27.41 -4.64 27.31
C VAL A 17 -26.97 -3.18 27.19
N LEU A 18 -25.68 -2.91 27.37
CA LEU A 18 -25.14 -1.55 27.24
C LEU A 18 -24.93 -1.22 25.78
N ASP A 19 -25.68 -0.23 25.32
CA ASP A 19 -25.52 0.35 24.01
C ASP A 19 -25.36 1.86 24.17
N PHE A 20 -24.17 2.37 23.85
CA PHE A 20 -23.81 3.78 23.94
C PHE A 20 -23.77 4.46 22.57
N ASP A 21 -24.35 3.81 21.55
CA ASP A 21 -24.36 4.30 20.18
C ASP A 21 -25.59 5.14 19.81
N PHE A 22 -26.54 5.29 20.73
CA PHE A 22 -27.76 6.07 20.54
C PHE A 22 -27.73 7.42 21.23
N GLU A 23 -28.71 8.26 20.88
CA GLU A 23 -28.85 9.61 21.38
C GLU A 23 -28.99 9.63 22.91
N LYS A 24 -28.18 10.47 23.57
CA LYS A 24 -28.08 10.56 25.03
C LYS A 24 -29.24 11.37 25.62
N LEU A 25 -30.47 10.89 25.46
CA LEU A 25 -31.69 11.51 25.99
C LEU A 25 -32.39 10.60 27.00
N CYS A 26 -33.17 11.18 27.91
CA CYS A 26 -33.98 10.40 28.83
C CYS A 26 -35.10 9.66 28.09
N SER A 27 -35.21 8.35 28.27
CA SER A 27 -36.26 7.51 27.68
C SER A 27 -37.68 7.83 28.17
N VAL A 28 -37.83 8.75 29.13
CA VAL A 28 -39.13 9.19 29.68
C VAL A 28 -39.42 10.65 29.32
N SER A 29 -38.53 11.57 29.69
CA SER A 29 -38.75 13.02 29.46
C SER A 29 -38.21 13.54 28.13
N LEU A 30 -37.48 12.71 27.37
CA LEU A 30 -36.75 13.09 26.15
C LEU A 30 -35.72 14.22 26.34
N SER A 31 -35.40 14.57 27.59
CA SER A 31 -34.42 15.62 27.91
C SER A 31 -32.98 15.15 27.73
N HIS A 32 -32.12 16.06 27.24
CA HIS A 32 -30.67 15.87 27.12
C HIS A 32 -29.88 16.34 28.36
N ILE A 33 -30.55 16.93 29.35
CA ILE A 33 -29.89 17.56 30.50
C ILE A 33 -29.71 16.55 31.62
N ASN A 34 -28.46 16.35 32.07
CA ASN A 34 -28.10 15.45 33.17
C ASN A 34 -28.64 14.03 32.97
N VAL A 35 -28.29 13.40 31.85
CA VAL A 35 -28.76 12.05 31.51
C VAL A 35 -27.82 10.99 32.08
N TYR A 36 -28.43 9.95 32.66
CA TYR A 36 -27.77 8.84 33.34
C TYR A 36 -28.15 7.52 32.65
N ALA A 37 -27.16 6.75 32.20
CA ALA A 37 -27.37 5.40 31.70
C ALA A 37 -27.42 4.40 32.85
N CYS A 38 -28.50 3.65 32.95
CA CYS A 38 -28.65 2.56 33.90
C CYS A 38 -27.81 1.36 33.44
N LEU A 39 -26.76 1.00 34.19
CA LEU A 39 -25.82 -0.04 33.77
C LEU A 39 -26.37 -1.49 33.88
N ILE A 40 -27.59 -1.65 34.38
CA ILE A 40 -28.26 -2.95 34.50
C ILE A 40 -29.16 -3.25 33.29
N CYS A 41 -29.79 -2.22 32.69
CA CYS A 41 -30.73 -2.41 31.58
C CYS A 41 -30.42 -1.58 30.33
N GLY A 42 -29.37 -0.75 30.34
CA GLY A 42 -28.96 0.07 29.20
C GLY A 42 -29.81 1.33 28.94
N LYS A 43 -30.97 1.49 29.60
CA LYS A 43 -31.86 2.65 29.40
C LYS A 43 -31.33 3.94 30.02
N TYR A 44 -31.72 5.08 29.46
CA TYR A 44 -31.23 6.41 29.83
C TYR A 44 -32.30 7.20 30.60
N PHE A 45 -31.93 7.84 31.70
CA PHE A 45 -32.86 8.55 32.58
C PHE A 45 -32.33 9.92 33.00
N GLN A 46 -33.23 10.89 33.14
CA GLN A 46 -32.87 12.25 33.51
C GLN A 46 -32.68 12.41 35.02
N GLY A 47 -31.61 13.10 35.41
CA GLY A 47 -31.33 13.64 36.73
C GLY A 47 -30.99 12.60 37.80
N ARG A 48 -30.39 13.05 38.91
CA ARG A 48 -30.05 12.20 40.08
C ARG A 48 -30.81 12.53 41.38
N GLY A 49 -31.58 13.63 41.38
CA GLY A 49 -32.29 14.09 42.57
C GLY A 49 -33.51 13.20 42.90
N LEU A 50 -34.05 13.32 44.11
CA LEU A 50 -35.16 12.50 44.63
C LEU A 50 -36.40 12.38 43.71
N LYS A 51 -36.67 13.40 42.89
CA LYS A 51 -37.80 13.43 41.95
C LYS A 51 -37.41 13.13 40.49
N SER A 52 -36.18 12.70 40.25
CA SER A 52 -35.68 12.47 38.91
C SER A 52 -36.11 11.10 38.38
N HIS A 53 -36.07 10.94 37.05
CA HIS A 53 -36.38 9.66 36.43
C HIS A 53 -35.34 8.59 36.78
N ALA A 54 -34.05 8.94 36.91
CA ALA A 54 -33.04 7.94 37.27
C ALA A 54 -33.20 7.48 38.73
N TYR A 55 -33.54 8.40 39.65
CA TYR A 55 -33.83 8.06 41.04
C TYR A 55 -35.07 7.17 41.14
N THR A 56 -36.17 7.58 40.49
CA THR A 56 -37.42 6.80 40.48
C THR A 56 -37.20 5.40 39.87
N HIS A 57 -36.47 5.31 38.75
CA HIS A 57 -36.10 4.05 38.12
C HIS A 57 -35.28 3.15 39.05
N SER A 58 -34.34 3.73 39.79
CA SER A 58 -33.48 2.98 40.72
C SER A 58 -34.26 2.30 41.84
N VAL A 59 -35.29 2.98 42.36
CA VAL A 59 -36.15 2.45 43.42
C VAL A 59 -37.17 1.47 42.85
N GLN A 60 -37.77 1.78 41.70
CA GLN A 60 -38.83 0.98 41.09
C GLN A 60 -38.33 -0.37 40.57
N PHE A 61 -37.15 -0.40 39.95
CA PHE A 61 -36.62 -1.61 39.30
C PHE A 61 -35.41 -2.20 40.02
N THR A 62 -35.07 -1.69 41.21
CA THR A 62 -33.87 -2.08 41.98
C THR A 62 -32.57 -2.01 41.15
N HIS A 63 -32.52 -1.08 40.19
CA HIS A 63 -31.33 -0.85 39.39
C HIS A 63 -30.49 0.26 39.99
N HIS A 64 -29.40 -0.10 40.65
CA HIS A 64 -28.69 0.86 41.50
C HIS A 64 -27.50 1.55 40.85
N VAL A 65 -26.99 1.08 39.72
CA VAL A 65 -25.74 1.59 39.12
C VAL A 65 -26.03 2.42 37.88
N PHE A 66 -25.60 3.68 37.88
CA PHE A 66 -25.82 4.62 36.78
C PHE A 66 -24.52 5.32 36.35
N LEU A 67 -24.35 5.56 35.05
CA LEU A 67 -23.28 6.38 34.48
C LEU A 67 -23.84 7.72 34.02
N ASN A 68 -23.29 8.83 34.52
CA ASN A 68 -23.57 10.14 33.94
C ASN A 68 -22.93 10.23 32.55
N LEU A 69 -23.76 10.39 31.51
CA LEU A 69 -23.32 10.35 30.11
C LEU A 69 -22.57 11.61 29.64
N HIS A 70 -22.52 12.65 30.49
CA HIS A 70 -21.79 13.90 30.26
C HIS A 70 -20.48 13.95 31.04
N THR A 71 -20.53 13.68 32.35
CA THR A 71 -19.34 13.75 33.22
C THR A 71 -18.54 12.46 33.25
N LEU A 72 -19.07 11.36 32.69
CA LEU A 72 -18.50 10.01 32.70
C LEU A 72 -18.22 9.48 34.12
N LYS A 73 -19.02 9.96 35.09
CA LYS A 73 -18.93 9.54 36.50
C LYS A 73 -20.02 8.55 36.83
N PHE A 74 -19.67 7.52 37.59
CA PHE A 74 -20.61 6.50 38.04
C PHE A 74 -21.26 6.93 39.35
N TYR A 75 -22.54 6.60 39.52
CA TYR A 75 -23.33 6.92 40.70
C TYR A 75 -24.18 5.74 41.10
N CYS A 76 -24.25 5.50 42.41
CA CYS A 76 -25.22 4.59 42.99
C CYS A 76 -26.49 5.38 43.30
N LEU A 77 -27.66 4.96 42.80
CA LEU A 77 -28.96 5.53 43.17
C LEU A 77 -29.81 4.40 43.79
N PRO A 78 -30.66 4.66 44.80
CA PRO A 78 -31.06 5.98 45.30
C PRO A 78 -30.05 6.66 46.25
N ASP A 79 -29.07 5.93 46.78
CA ASP A 79 -28.15 6.43 47.82
C ASP A 79 -27.29 7.63 47.41
N ASN A 80 -27.20 7.91 46.10
CA ASN A 80 -26.61 9.07 45.46
C ASN A 80 -25.17 9.38 45.86
N TYR A 81 -24.32 8.35 45.87
CA TYR A 81 -22.87 8.50 46.01
C TYR A 81 -22.14 8.16 44.71
N GLU A 82 -21.01 8.83 44.47
CA GLU A 82 -20.14 8.56 43.33
C GLU A 82 -19.42 7.22 43.50
N ILE A 83 -19.43 6.40 42.47
CA ILE A 83 -18.74 5.12 42.43
C ILE A 83 -17.41 5.31 41.71
N ILE A 84 -16.32 4.95 42.37
CA ILE A 84 -14.96 5.05 41.82
C ILE A 84 -14.41 3.62 41.75
N ASP A 85 -14.49 3.02 40.57
CA ASP A 85 -14.06 1.63 40.34
C ASP A 85 -13.35 1.51 38.98
N SER A 86 -12.12 1.00 38.99
CA SER A 86 -11.29 0.80 37.80
C SER A 86 -11.86 -0.22 36.82
N SER A 87 -12.76 -1.09 37.24
CA SER A 87 -13.41 -2.09 36.38
C SER A 87 -14.49 -1.51 35.44
N LEU A 88 -14.83 -0.23 35.60
CA LEU A 88 -15.82 0.50 34.79
C LEU A 88 -15.19 1.50 33.81
N GLU A 89 -13.85 1.60 33.78
CA GLU A 89 -13.12 2.49 32.86
C GLU A 89 -13.21 2.06 31.37
N ASP A 90 -13.71 0.86 31.09
CA ASP A 90 -13.89 0.30 29.74
C ASP A 90 -15.01 0.97 28.92
N ILE A 91 -15.86 1.79 29.55
CA ILE A 91 -17.11 2.29 28.95
C ILE A 91 -16.90 3.49 28.00
N THR A 92 -15.80 4.25 28.11
CA THR A 92 -15.54 5.39 27.21
C THR A 92 -14.16 5.31 26.56
N PRO A 93 -14.05 5.21 25.23
CA PRO A 93 -12.76 5.02 24.58
C PRO A 93 -11.94 6.30 24.57
N THR A 94 -10.82 6.29 25.31
CA THR A 94 -9.79 7.34 25.29
C THR A 94 -8.47 6.80 24.74
N PHE A 95 -7.78 7.59 23.93
CA PHE A 95 -6.52 7.21 23.31
C PHE A 95 -5.38 8.13 23.77
N THR A 96 -4.26 7.54 24.20
CA THR A 96 -3.04 8.28 24.49
C THR A 96 -2.17 8.37 23.24
N LYS A 97 -1.32 9.40 23.14
CA LYS A 97 -0.33 9.56 22.04
C LYS A 97 0.50 8.30 21.79
N GLN A 98 0.91 7.63 22.86
CA GLN A 98 1.69 6.38 22.79
C GLN A 98 0.85 5.24 22.20
N HIS A 99 -0.42 5.11 22.61
CA HIS A 99 -1.33 4.11 22.08
C HIS A 99 -1.59 4.35 20.58
N ILE A 100 -1.87 5.59 20.18
CA ILE A 100 -2.09 5.98 18.78
C ILE A 100 -0.88 5.67 17.90
N ALA A 101 0.33 5.98 18.36
CA ALA A 101 1.57 5.66 17.65
C ALA A 101 1.84 4.14 17.48
N SER A 102 1.10 3.30 18.21
CA SER A 102 1.19 1.85 18.16
C SER A 102 0.04 1.17 17.41
N LEU A 103 -1.06 1.88 17.09
CA LEU A 103 -2.25 1.29 16.45
C LEU A 103 -1.93 0.65 15.10
N ASP A 104 -1.16 1.34 14.24
CA ASP A 104 -0.75 0.79 12.93
C ASP A 104 0.32 -0.31 13.03
N LYS A 105 0.78 -0.62 14.25
CA LYS A 105 1.89 -1.54 14.50
C LYS A 105 1.50 -2.85 15.14
N GLN A 106 0.23 -3.01 15.49
CA GLN A 106 -0.24 -4.16 16.25
C GLN A 106 -1.22 -4.97 15.40
N GLY A 107 -0.90 -6.23 15.16
CA GLY A 107 -1.80 -7.21 14.52
C GLY A 107 -2.65 -8.01 15.50
N ARG A 108 -2.75 -7.57 16.75
CA ARG A 108 -3.41 -8.32 17.82
C ARG A 108 -4.93 -8.27 17.64
N LEU A 109 -5.56 -9.45 17.60
CA LEU A 109 -7.02 -9.56 17.74
C LEU A 109 -7.44 -9.22 19.17
N TYR A 110 -8.45 -8.37 19.27
CA TYR A 110 -9.12 -8.03 20.51
C TYR A 110 -10.41 -8.83 20.62
N ARG A 111 -10.81 -9.10 21.86
CA ARG A 111 -12.02 -9.86 22.14
C ARG A 111 -13.06 -8.90 22.70
N ALA A 112 -14.20 -8.82 22.03
CA ALA A 112 -15.37 -8.13 22.52
C ALA A 112 -15.96 -8.88 23.73
N TYR A 113 -16.82 -8.21 24.49
CA TYR A 113 -17.43 -8.80 25.70
C TYR A 113 -18.31 -10.03 25.38
N ASP A 114 -18.97 -10.03 24.21
CA ASP A 114 -19.74 -11.17 23.69
C ASP A 114 -18.87 -12.37 23.26
N GLY A 115 -17.55 -12.23 23.33
CA GLY A 115 -16.58 -13.26 22.99
C GLY A 115 -16.09 -13.21 21.54
N THR A 116 -16.66 -12.35 20.69
CA THR A 116 -16.29 -12.20 19.28
C THR A 116 -14.93 -11.51 19.14
N THR A 117 -14.09 -12.00 18.23
CA THR A 117 -12.77 -11.40 17.99
C THR A 117 -12.82 -10.40 16.85
N TYR A 118 -12.11 -9.28 16.98
CA TYR A 118 -12.03 -8.24 15.94
C TYR A 118 -10.68 -7.52 15.97
N LEU A 119 -10.36 -6.78 14.90
CA LEU A 119 -9.22 -5.86 14.86
C LEU A 119 -9.75 -4.41 14.97
N PRO A 120 -9.17 -3.56 15.82
CA PRO A 120 -9.48 -2.13 15.84
C PRO A 120 -9.39 -1.51 14.44
N GLY A 121 -10.41 -0.75 14.05
CA GLY A 121 -10.53 -0.18 12.72
C GLY A 121 -11.11 -1.14 11.66
N ILE A 122 -11.01 -2.46 11.85
CA ILE A 122 -11.65 -3.49 11.01
C ILE A 122 -12.87 -4.03 11.77
N VAL A 123 -13.88 -3.18 11.89
CA VAL A 123 -15.08 -3.41 12.70
C VAL A 123 -16.29 -3.09 11.84
N GLY A 124 -17.27 -3.98 11.78
CA GLY A 124 -18.47 -3.76 10.96
C GLY A 124 -19.27 -2.53 11.41
N LEU A 125 -19.84 -1.79 10.46
CA LEU A 125 -20.76 -0.68 10.73
C LEU A 125 -22.20 -1.11 10.49
N ASN A 126 -23.09 -0.79 11.42
CA ASN A 126 -24.48 -1.20 11.30
C ASN A 126 -25.18 -0.50 10.11
N ASN A 127 -25.91 -1.27 9.31
CA ASN A 127 -26.77 -0.76 8.25
C ASN A 127 -28.19 -0.67 8.79
N ILE A 128 -28.62 0.55 9.08
CA ILE A 128 -29.91 0.84 9.70
C ILE A 128 -31.03 0.66 8.67
N LYS A 129 -30.79 1.10 7.43
CA LYS A 129 -31.66 0.86 6.26
C LYS A 129 -30.84 0.86 4.97
N ALA A 130 -30.43 2.05 4.52
CA ALA A 130 -29.81 2.25 3.22
C ALA A 130 -28.61 3.21 3.36
N ASN A 131 -27.75 2.96 4.35
CA ASN A 131 -26.61 3.83 4.70
C ASN A 131 -25.24 3.19 4.46
N ASP A 132 -25.19 2.09 3.73
CA ASP A 132 -23.97 1.41 3.29
C ASP A 132 -23.00 2.35 2.52
N TYR A 133 -23.52 3.26 1.68
CA TYR A 133 -22.72 4.29 0.98
C TYR A 133 -21.92 5.17 1.94
N ALA A 134 -22.51 5.53 3.08
CA ALA A 134 -21.84 6.33 4.10
C ALA A 134 -20.91 5.46 4.94
N ASN A 135 -21.30 4.22 5.25
CA ASN A 135 -20.48 3.27 6.00
C ASN A 135 -19.14 3.04 5.30
N VAL A 136 -19.13 2.70 4.01
CA VAL A 136 -17.88 2.45 3.27
C VAL A 136 -16.98 3.68 3.22
N VAL A 137 -17.54 4.89 3.11
CA VAL A 137 -16.75 6.13 3.13
C VAL A 137 -16.16 6.39 4.51
N LEU A 138 -16.95 6.22 5.58
CA LEU A 138 -16.47 6.39 6.95
C LEU A 138 -15.37 5.37 7.27
N GLN A 139 -15.48 4.12 6.78
CA GLN A 139 -14.44 3.11 6.89
C GLN A 139 -13.18 3.46 6.10
N ALA A 140 -13.33 3.93 4.86
CA ALA A 140 -12.21 4.37 4.04
C ALA A 140 -11.41 5.48 4.73
N LEU A 141 -12.11 6.47 5.30
CA LEU A 141 -11.49 7.56 6.06
C LEU A 141 -10.93 7.13 7.42
N SER A 142 -11.56 6.14 8.06
CA SER A 142 -11.09 5.53 9.31
C SER A 142 -9.71 4.90 9.17
N ASN A 143 -9.45 4.31 8.00
CA ASN A 143 -8.17 3.67 7.71
C ASN A 143 -7.10 4.64 7.17
N VAL A 144 -7.32 5.96 7.21
CA VAL A 144 -6.30 6.97 6.86
C VAL A 144 -5.59 7.41 8.14
N PRO A 145 -4.34 6.96 8.42
CA PRO A 145 -3.70 7.14 9.72
C PRO A 145 -3.62 8.59 10.22
N PRO A 146 -3.21 9.61 9.42
CA PRO A 146 -3.15 10.98 9.92
C PRO A 146 -4.53 11.56 10.28
N LEU A 147 -5.55 11.26 9.46
CA LEU A 147 -6.93 11.68 9.70
C LEU A 147 -7.48 11.03 10.96
N ARG A 148 -7.35 9.70 11.04
CA ARG A 148 -7.74 8.91 12.21
C ARG A 148 -7.09 9.45 13.47
N ASN A 149 -5.76 9.57 13.50
CA ASN A 149 -5.00 9.97 14.68
C ASN A 149 -5.46 11.34 15.22
N TYR A 150 -5.78 12.27 14.33
CA TYR A 150 -6.33 13.57 14.70
C TYR A 150 -7.67 13.43 15.43
N PHE A 151 -8.57 12.60 14.91
CA PHE A 151 -9.93 12.41 15.44
C PHE A 151 -10.00 11.49 16.67
N LEU A 152 -8.99 10.66 16.90
CA LEU A 152 -8.87 9.84 18.13
C LEU A 152 -8.56 10.67 19.38
N GLU A 153 -7.90 11.83 19.21
CA GLU A 153 -7.61 12.78 20.29
C GLU A 153 -8.57 13.97 20.24
N GLU A 154 -9.53 14.03 21.17
CA GLU A 154 -10.53 15.10 21.19
C GLU A 154 -9.92 16.50 21.42
N GLU A 155 -8.82 16.58 22.16
CA GLU A 155 -8.07 17.83 22.39
C GLU A 155 -7.67 18.54 21.10
N ASN A 156 -7.46 17.78 20.01
CA ASN A 156 -7.04 18.32 18.72
C ASN A 156 -8.08 19.23 18.06
N TYR A 157 -9.37 19.05 18.37
CA TYR A 157 -10.45 19.82 17.74
C TYR A 157 -11.41 20.48 18.74
N GLN A 158 -11.49 20.03 20.00
CA GLN A 158 -12.42 20.57 20.99
C GLN A 158 -12.27 22.08 21.23
N SER A 159 -11.03 22.58 21.19
CA SER A 159 -10.66 23.98 21.47
C SER A 159 -10.85 24.94 20.29
N ILE A 160 -11.29 24.44 19.13
CA ILE A 160 -11.52 25.28 17.94
C ILE A 160 -12.69 26.24 18.19
N LYS A 161 -12.47 27.53 17.90
CA LYS A 161 -13.49 28.59 18.04
C LYS A 161 -14.58 28.43 16.99
N ARG A 162 -15.85 28.44 17.43
CA ARG A 162 -17.03 28.19 16.60
C ARG A 162 -17.89 29.45 16.44
N PRO A 163 -18.51 29.68 15.28
CA PRO A 163 -19.59 30.66 15.15
C PRO A 163 -20.80 30.29 16.04
N PRO A 164 -21.53 31.27 16.60
CA PRO A 164 -22.78 31.00 17.30
C PRO A 164 -23.79 30.31 16.37
N GLY A 165 -24.39 29.20 16.82
CA GLY A 165 -25.35 28.42 16.02
C GLY A 165 -24.75 27.51 14.94
N ASP A 166 -23.43 27.29 14.96
CA ASP A 166 -22.77 26.39 14.01
C ASP A 166 -23.12 24.91 14.25
N ILE A 167 -24.02 24.39 13.41
CA ILE A 167 -24.38 22.96 13.41
C ILE A 167 -23.31 22.08 12.77
N MET A 168 -22.43 22.62 11.91
CA MET A 168 -21.48 21.81 11.13
C MET A 168 -20.39 21.20 12.01
N PHE A 169 -20.05 21.85 13.12
CA PHE A 169 -19.09 21.30 14.08
C PHE A 169 -19.58 20.00 14.74
N LEU A 170 -20.90 19.75 14.74
CA LEU A 170 -21.45 18.47 15.21
C LEU A 170 -20.88 17.29 14.40
N LEU A 171 -20.61 17.47 13.10
CA LEU A 171 -19.95 16.45 12.27
C LEU A 171 -18.56 16.11 12.79
N VAL A 172 -17.77 17.11 13.17
CA VAL A 172 -16.41 16.92 13.69
C VAL A 172 -16.46 16.12 14.99
N GLN A 173 -17.38 16.46 15.90
CA GLN A 173 -17.54 15.78 17.18
C GLN A 173 -18.01 14.33 16.99
N ARG A 174 -19.08 14.11 16.22
CA ARG A 174 -19.63 12.77 15.97
C ARG A 174 -18.68 11.88 15.17
N PHE A 175 -17.91 12.45 14.25
CA PHE A 175 -16.89 11.69 13.52
C PHE A 175 -15.76 11.27 14.44
N GLY A 176 -15.31 12.15 15.34
CA GLY A 176 -14.33 11.82 16.37
C GLY A 176 -14.82 10.77 17.37
N GLU A 177 -16.09 10.83 17.78
CA GLU A 177 -16.72 9.78 18.59
C GLU A 177 -16.75 8.44 17.84
N LEU A 178 -17.17 8.44 16.57
CA LEU A 178 -17.21 7.23 15.75
C LEU A 178 -15.81 6.62 15.56
N MET A 179 -14.80 7.44 15.28
CA MET A 179 -13.41 7.00 15.15
C MET A 179 -12.91 6.31 16.41
N ARG A 180 -13.19 6.90 17.58
CA ARG A 180 -12.81 6.31 18.87
C ARG A 180 -13.51 4.99 19.13
N LYS A 181 -14.76 4.83 18.70
CA LYS A 181 -15.50 3.55 18.80
C LYS A 181 -14.98 2.48 17.84
N LEU A 182 -14.73 2.83 16.58
CA LEU A 182 -14.18 1.91 15.57
C LEU A 182 -12.81 1.38 15.96
N TRP A 183 -11.95 2.24 16.53
CA TRP A 183 -10.59 1.88 16.93
C TRP A 183 -10.48 1.46 18.40
N ASN A 184 -11.59 1.30 19.11
CA ASN A 184 -11.57 0.91 20.51
C ASN A 184 -11.11 -0.56 20.65
N PRO A 185 -10.01 -0.85 21.38
CA PRO A 185 -9.57 -2.20 21.66
C PRO A 185 -10.45 -2.96 22.68
N ARG A 186 -11.41 -2.29 23.32
CA ARG A 186 -12.27 -2.85 24.38
C ARG A 186 -13.75 -2.63 24.07
N ASN A 187 -14.18 -2.97 22.86
CA ASN A 187 -15.60 -2.86 22.51
C ASN A 187 -16.42 -3.95 23.19
N PHE A 188 -17.67 -3.63 23.50
CA PHE A 188 -18.63 -4.61 24.00
C PHE A 188 -19.06 -5.59 22.90
N LYS A 189 -19.07 -5.13 21.64
CA LYS A 189 -19.48 -5.88 20.44
C LYS A 189 -18.45 -5.69 19.32
N ALA A 190 -18.30 -6.65 18.42
CA ALA A 190 -17.41 -6.57 17.25
C ALA A 190 -17.99 -5.73 16.08
N HIS A 191 -18.93 -4.83 16.37
CA HIS A 191 -19.53 -3.90 15.42
C HIS A 191 -19.90 -2.59 16.12
N VAL A 192 -20.02 -1.51 15.35
CA VAL A 192 -20.38 -0.17 15.86
C VAL A 192 -21.57 0.37 15.07
N SER A 193 -22.52 1.01 15.75
CA SER A 193 -23.62 1.71 15.08
C SER A 193 -23.20 3.14 14.73
N PRO A 194 -23.27 3.54 13.43
CA PRO A 194 -22.96 4.89 13.01
C PRO A 194 -24.15 5.85 13.19
N HIS A 195 -25.21 5.48 13.92
CA HIS A 195 -26.47 6.23 13.97
C HIS A 195 -26.30 7.72 14.30
N GLU A 196 -25.61 8.06 15.40
CA GLU A 196 -25.35 9.46 15.79
C GLU A 196 -24.57 10.23 14.74
N MET A 197 -23.61 9.57 14.11
CA MET A 197 -22.84 10.17 13.01
C MET A 197 -23.75 10.47 11.83
N LEU A 198 -24.62 9.54 11.47
CA LEU A 198 -25.56 9.70 10.36
C LEU A 198 -26.65 10.73 10.67
N GLN A 199 -27.11 10.87 11.91
CA GLN A 199 -28.02 11.95 12.30
C GLN A 199 -27.37 13.33 12.14
N ALA A 200 -26.11 13.46 12.56
CA ALA A 200 -25.34 14.67 12.31
C ALA A 200 -25.18 14.94 10.80
N VAL A 201 -24.96 13.89 10.00
CA VAL A 201 -24.94 13.98 8.53
C VAL A 201 -26.27 14.47 7.97
N VAL A 202 -27.40 13.89 8.38
CA VAL A 202 -28.74 14.29 7.92
C VAL A 202 -28.99 15.75 8.25
N LEU A 203 -28.68 16.17 9.48
CA LEU A 203 -28.87 17.55 9.93
C LEU A 203 -27.99 18.53 9.16
N CYS A 204 -26.69 18.27 9.08
CA CYS A 204 -25.71 19.18 8.49
C CYS A 204 -25.79 19.22 6.96
N SER A 205 -26.21 18.13 6.33
CA SER A 205 -26.47 18.07 4.88
C SER A 205 -27.85 18.59 4.49
N LYS A 206 -28.67 19.02 5.46
CA LYS A 206 -30.06 19.45 5.26
C LYS A 206 -30.91 18.39 4.53
N LYS A 207 -30.77 17.14 4.95
CA LYS A 207 -31.44 15.94 4.39
C LYS A 207 -31.02 15.54 2.97
N ASN A 208 -29.89 16.04 2.47
CA ASN A 208 -29.32 15.56 1.20
C ASN A 208 -28.82 14.11 1.31
N PHE A 209 -28.22 13.75 2.45
CA PHE A 209 -27.78 12.39 2.75
C PHE A 209 -28.66 11.83 3.88
N GLN A 210 -29.48 10.83 3.55
CA GLN A 210 -30.47 10.24 4.46
C GLN A 210 -30.06 8.82 4.87
N ILE A 211 -30.62 8.36 5.99
CA ILE A 211 -30.44 6.98 6.46
C ILE A 211 -31.40 6.03 5.74
N THR A 212 -32.59 6.52 5.38
CA THR A 212 -33.66 5.74 4.76
C THR A 212 -33.58 5.65 3.25
N LYS A 213 -32.71 6.45 2.62
CA LYS A 213 -32.52 6.50 1.18
C LYS A 213 -31.02 6.48 0.89
N GLN A 214 -30.58 5.50 0.10
CA GLN A 214 -29.19 5.38 -0.32
C GLN A 214 -28.79 6.61 -1.14
N GLY A 215 -27.66 7.20 -0.78
CA GLY A 215 -26.99 8.23 -1.56
C GLY A 215 -25.82 7.64 -2.34
N ASP A 216 -25.18 8.48 -3.15
CA ASP A 216 -23.94 8.09 -3.81
C ASP A 216 -22.75 8.28 -2.86
N ALA A 217 -21.89 7.25 -2.73
CA ALA A 217 -20.71 7.30 -1.87
C ALA A 217 -19.71 8.42 -2.25
N VAL A 218 -19.59 8.79 -3.53
CA VAL A 218 -18.69 9.89 -3.95
C VAL A 218 -19.27 11.24 -3.54
N ASP A 219 -20.58 11.44 -3.71
CA ASP A 219 -21.24 12.70 -3.35
C ASP A 219 -21.13 12.91 -1.84
N PHE A 220 -21.35 11.83 -1.08
CA PHE A 220 -21.17 11.83 0.36
C PHE A 220 -19.73 12.13 0.76
N LEU A 221 -18.72 11.44 0.19
CA LEU A 221 -17.30 11.69 0.45
C LEU A 221 -16.93 13.15 0.17
N SER A 222 -17.37 13.68 -0.97
CA SER A 222 -17.08 15.03 -1.43
C SER A 222 -17.66 16.08 -0.49
N TRP A 223 -18.95 15.94 -0.16
CA TRP A 223 -19.60 16.83 0.80
C TRP A 223 -18.97 16.69 2.18
N PHE A 224 -18.69 15.47 2.63
CA PHE A 224 -18.24 15.19 3.98
C PHE A 224 -16.84 15.75 4.25
N LEU A 225 -15.88 15.54 3.33
CA LEU A 225 -14.54 16.12 3.47
C LEU A 225 -14.57 17.65 3.44
N ASN A 226 -15.39 18.25 2.57
CA ASN A 226 -15.58 19.70 2.53
C ASN A 226 -16.22 20.25 3.81
N ALA A 227 -17.24 19.56 4.33
CA ALA A 227 -17.93 19.93 5.56
C ALA A 227 -17.00 19.84 6.77
N LEU A 228 -16.22 18.76 6.89
CA LEU A 228 -15.18 18.62 7.93
C LEU A 228 -14.14 19.73 7.82
N HIS A 229 -13.68 20.04 6.61
CA HIS A 229 -12.73 21.13 6.39
C HIS A 229 -13.27 22.48 6.85
N GLY A 230 -14.49 22.83 6.41
CA GLY A 230 -15.14 24.07 6.79
C GLY A 230 -15.33 24.18 8.30
N ALA A 231 -15.80 23.11 8.96
CA ALA A 231 -16.03 23.08 10.39
C ALA A 231 -14.73 23.17 11.21
N LEU A 232 -13.64 22.55 10.75
CA LEU A 232 -12.33 22.63 11.40
C LEU A 232 -11.60 23.98 11.16
N GLY A 233 -12.08 24.81 10.23
CA GLY A 233 -11.55 26.15 9.93
C GLY A 233 -11.88 27.23 10.98
N GLY A 234 -12.80 26.94 11.91
CA GLY A 234 -13.24 27.86 12.96
C GLY A 234 -13.93 29.13 12.43
N THR A 235 -13.72 30.28 13.07
CA THR A 235 -14.39 31.55 12.70
C THR A 235 -13.79 32.26 11.48
N ARG A 236 -12.74 31.71 10.86
CA ARG A 236 -12.08 32.33 9.70
C ARG A 236 -12.86 31.96 8.43
N LYS A 237 -13.70 32.89 7.93
CA LYS A 237 -14.25 32.81 6.57
C LYS A 237 -13.11 32.87 5.56
N LYS A 238 -12.77 31.74 4.95
CA LYS A 238 -12.19 31.75 3.60
C LYS A 238 -13.22 31.09 2.67
N PRO A 239 -13.96 31.87 1.86
CA PRO A 239 -14.92 31.30 0.93
C PRO A 239 -14.20 30.52 -0.18
N TRP A 240 -14.77 29.38 -0.55
CA TRP A 240 -14.55 28.75 -1.85
C TRP A 240 -15.48 29.37 -2.89
N PRO A 241 -15.03 29.58 -4.14
CA PRO A 241 -15.88 29.47 -5.31
C PRO A 241 -16.07 27.99 -5.65
N ILE A 242 -17.32 27.58 -5.88
CA ILE A 242 -17.71 26.23 -6.29
C ILE A 242 -17.13 25.93 -7.69
N GLY A 243 -16.44 24.81 -7.82
CA GLY A 243 -16.00 24.24 -9.09
C GLY A 243 -16.33 22.75 -9.14
N THR A 244 -17.62 22.41 -9.22
CA THR A 244 -18.08 21.08 -9.62
C THR A 244 -17.74 20.85 -11.09
N ILE A 245 -16.74 20.01 -11.39
CA ILE A 245 -16.63 19.42 -12.72
C ILE A 245 -17.50 18.15 -12.73
N GLY A 246 -18.80 18.33 -12.95
CA GLY A 246 -19.73 17.23 -13.20
C GLY A 246 -21.21 17.61 -13.07
N GLY A 247 -21.87 17.87 -14.21
CA GLY A 247 -23.34 17.85 -14.34
C GLY A 247 -23.92 19.20 -14.80
N GLY A 248 -24.53 19.22 -15.99
CA GLY A 248 -24.95 20.43 -16.69
C GLY A 248 -25.94 21.32 -15.95
N GLY A 249 -25.78 22.63 -16.17
CA GLY A 249 -26.68 23.70 -15.73
C GLY A 249 -26.00 25.05 -15.88
N CYS A 250 -26.27 25.76 -16.98
CA CYS A 250 -25.82 27.12 -17.22
C CYS A 250 -26.25 28.09 -16.11
N LEU A 251 -25.36 29.00 -15.71
CA LEU A 251 -25.68 30.40 -15.41
C LEU A 251 -24.36 31.21 -15.49
N GLY A 252 -24.35 32.21 -16.38
CA GLY A 252 -23.18 32.98 -16.76
C GLY A 252 -22.65 33.94 -15.69
N GLY A 253 -21.37 34.28 -15.82
CA GLY A 253 -20.71 35.31 -15.03
C GLY A 253 -19.20 35.25 -15.20
N SER A 254 -18.66 36.15 -16.00
CA SER A 254 -17.23 36.44 -16.13
C SER A 254 -16.65 36.86 -14.77
N GLY A 255 -15.71 36.08 -14.25
CA GLY A 255 -15.03 36.39 -12.98
C GLY A 255 -13.79 35.54 -12.77
N LEU A 256 -12.61 36.18 -12.84
CA LEU A 256 -11.31 35.60 -12.48
C LEU A 256 -11.33 35.02 -11.05
N ALA A 257 -11.27 33.69 -10.93
CA ALA A 257 -11.16 33.01 -9.64
C ALA A 257 -9.68 32.88 -9.22
N ARG A 258 -9.19 33.80 -8.40
CA ARG A 258 -7.92 33.62 -7.66
C ARG A 258 -8.14 32.68 -6.48
N GLY A 259 -7.66 31.44 -6.58
CA GLY A 259 -7.68 30.45 -5.49
C GLY A 259 -6.57 30.68 -4.45
N LEU A 260 -6.93 30.96 -3.20
CA LEU A 260 -5.99 31.00 -2.07
C LEU A 260 -5.82 29.58 -1.46
N PRO A 261 -4.64 29.23 -0.91
CA PRO A 261 -4.32 27.87 -0.45
C PRO A 261 -5.16 27.41 0.76
N LEU A 262 -5.56 26.13 0.73
CA LEU A 262 -6.15 25.39 1.85
C LEU A 262 -5.13 25.29 3.00
N THR A 263 -5.47 25.83 4.16
CA THR A 263 -4.60 25.83 5.35
C THR A 263 -5.37 25.21 6.52
N TRP A 264 -5.03 23.96 6.85
CA TRP A 264 -5.50 23.26 8.05
C TRP A 264 -4.73 23.75 9.30
N PRO A 265 -5.21 23.49 10.53
CA PRO A 265 -4.46 23.78 11.75
C PRO A 265 -3.07 23.11 11.75
N ARG A 266 -2.05 23.77 12.34
CA ARG A 266 -0.67 23.24 12.39
C ARG A 266 -0.66 21.83 13.01
N GLY A 267 -0.17 20.83 12.27
CA GLY A 267 -0.03 19.44 12.73
C GLY A 267 -0.96 18.41 12.07
N LEU A 268 -1.99 18.85 11.33
CA LEU A 268 -2.90 17.97 10.58
C LEU A 268 -2.53 17.93 9.09
N GLN A 269 -1.72 16.96 8.67
CA GLN A 269 -1.49 16.62 7.26
C GLN A 269 -2.53 15.58 6.82
N LEU A 270 -3.72 16.05 6.43
CA LEU A 270 -4.67 15.18 5.74
C LEU A 270 -4.16 14.76 4.36
N PRO A 271 -4.80 13.76 3.72
CA PRO A 271 -4.73 13.50 2.26
C PRO A 271 -4.85 14.75 1.35
N VAL A 272 -5.06 15.95 1.88
CA VAL A 272 -5.56 17.12 1.16
C VAL A 272 -4.87 18.44 1.57
N GLY A 273 -3.68 18.41 2.15
CA GLY A 273 -3.28 19.49 3.08
C GLY A 273 -1.92 20.18 2.95
N SER A 274 -1.41 20.48 1.76
CA SER A 274 -0.63 21.72 1.55
C SER A 274 -0.56 22.01 0.06
N GLY A 275 -1.14 23.09 -0.46
CA GLY A 275 -0.84 23.61 -1.81
C GLY A 275 -1.06 22.65 -3.00
N LEU A 276 -2.17 21.89 -3.02
CA LEU A 276 -2.56 21.07 -4.17
C LEU A 276 -2.98 21.97 -5.32
N ARG A 277 -2.39 21.78 -6.48
CA ARG A 277 -2.60 22.62 -7.66
C ARG A 277 -2.72 21.69 -8.88
N LEU A 278 -3.79 21.87 -9.63
CA LEU A 278 -4.06 21.21 -10.90
C LEU A 278 -4.07 22.34 -11.92
N LEU A 279 -3.17 22.29 -12.89
CA LEU A 279 -3.28 23.14 -14.06
C LEU A 279 -4.44 22.60 -14.90
N GLN A 280 -5.58 23.29 -14.87
CA GLN A 280 -6.57 23.18 -15.93
C GLN A 280 -6.05 24.02 -17.08
N GLY A 281 -5.45 23.37 -18.06
CA GLY A 281 -5.26 23.96 -19.37
C GLY A 281 -6.55 23.80 -20.16
N LEU A 282 -6.87 24.80 -20.97
CA LEU A 282 -7.83 24.74 -22.07
C LEU A 282 -9.30 25.02 -21.65
N GLU A 283 -9.77 26.21 -22.00
CA GLU A 283 -11.14 26.46 -22.46
C GLU A 283 -10.98 26.87 -23.91
N LEU A 284 -10.88 25.92 -24.84
CA LEU A 284 -11.14 26.24 -26.24
C LEU A 284 -12.65 26.36 -26.36
N GLY A 285 -13.21 27.56 -26.33
CA GLY A 285 -14.63 27.76 -26.59
C GLY A 285 -14.95 27.38 -28.04
N VAL A 286 -15.15 26.11 -28.37
CA VAL A 286 -15.78 25.75 -29.63
C VAL A 286 -17.27 26.00 -29.39
N HIS A 287 -17.71 27.24 -29.60
CA HIS A 287 -19.12 27.48 -29.85
C HIS A 287 -19.60 26.44 -30.85
N SER A 288 -20.69 25.75 -30.53
CA SER A 288 -21.34 24.92 -31.53
C SER A 288 -21.60 25.81 -32.73
N LEU A 289 -20.78 25.63 -33.77
CA LEU A 289 -21.06 26.03 -35.13
C LEU A 289 -22.45 25.47 -35.40
N GLN A 290 -23.47 26.33 -35.32
CA GLN A 290 -24.80 25.98 -35.78
C GLN A 290 -24.62 25.54 -37.23
N HIS A 291 -24.87 24.25 -37.50
CA HIS A 291 -25.08 23.66 -38.81
C HIS A 291 -24.64 24.51 -40.01
N GLY A 292 -23.34 24.46 -40.36
CA GLY A 292 -22.83 25.12 -41.56
C GLY A 292 -21.32 24.98 -41.67
N VAL A 293 -20.85 24.46 -42.79
CA VAL A 293 -19.43 24.42 -43.17
C VAL A 293 -18.96 25.87 -43.37
N GLN A 294 -18.26 26.45 -42.39
CA GLN A 294 -17.55 27.71 -42.59
C GLN A 294 -16.19 27.46 -43.28
N PRO A 295 -15.68 28.40 -44.10
CA PRO A 295 -14.38 28.28 -44.76
C PRO A 295 -13.23 28.21 -43.75
N ALA A 296 -12.15 27.50 -44.09
CA ALA A 296 -10.99 27.30 -43.19
C ALA A 296 -10.37 28.62 -42.68
N GLU A 297 -10.46 29.70 -43.48
CA GLU A 297 -9.96 31.04 -43.14
C GLU A 297 -10.68 31.67 -41.94
N GLU A 298 -11.99 31.41 -41.79
CA GLU A 298 -12.79 31.96 -40.68
C GLU A 298 -12.45 31.27 -39.35
N LYS A 299 -12.07 29.99 -39.41
CA LYS A 299 -11.60 29.21 -38.26
C LYS A 299 -10.21 29.68 -37.79
N GLU A 300 -9.32 30.04 -38.72
CA GLU A 300 -8.03 30.64 -38.38
C GLU A 300 -8.17 32.03 -37.78
N ALA A 301 -9.11 32.85 -38.27
CA ALA A 301 -9.41 34.17 -37.69
C ALA A 301 -9.96 34.06 -36.26
N LEU A 302 -10.79 33.06 -35.95
CA LEU A 302 -11.29 32.80 -34.59
C LEU A 302 -10.18 32.34 -33.64
N LEU A 303 -9.20 31.55 -34.11
CA LEU A 303 -8.05 31.14 -33.29
C LEU A 303 -7.14 32.31 -32.91
N ALA A 304 -7.18 33.44 -33.64
CA ALA A 304 -6.44 34.66 -33.29
C ALA A 304 -7.10 35.48 -32.17
N ASN A 305 -8.37 35.19 -31.83
CA ASN A 305 -9.09 35.88 -30.76
C ASN A 305 -8.70 35.31 -29.37
N GLU A 306 -8.41 36.18 -28.41
CA GLU A 306 -8.00 35.83 -27.03
C GLU A 306 -9.02 34.92 -26.31
N GLU A 307 -10.28 34.95 -26.72
CA GLU A 307 -11.33 34.08 -26.19
C GLU A 307 -11.08 32.59 -26.48
N TYR A 308 -10.43 32.29 -27.61
CA TYR A 308 -10.11 30.95 -28.10
C TYR A 308 -8.64 30.55 -27.85
N GLN A 309 -7.90 31.37 -27.09
CA GLN A 309 -6.54 31.06 -26.68
C GLN A 309 -6.51 30.22 -25.40
N GLU A 310 -5.40 29.52 -25.16
CA GLU A 310 -5.26 28.66 -23.99
C GLU A 310 -5.30 29.46 -22.69
N LYS A 311 -6.32 29.18 -21.86
CA LYS A 311 -6.42 29.71 -20.50
C LYS A 311 -5.91 28.68 -19.50
N MET A 312 -5.07 29.16 -18.59
CA MET A 312 -4.49 28.37 -17.52
C MET A 312 -5.17 28.73 -16.20
N SER A 313 -5.87 27.78 -15.60
CA SER A 313 -6.48 27.97 -14.27
C SER A 313 -6.04 26.89 -13.30
N GLU A 314 -5.52 27.33 -12.16
CA GLU A 314 -4.95 26.44 -11.15
C GLU A 314 -5.99 26.17 -10.05
N SER A 315 -6.28 24.89 -9.79
CA SER A 315 -7.33 24.50 -8.83
C SER A 315 -6.88 23.36 -7.91
N SER A 316 -7.39 23.32 -6.68
CA SER A 316 -7.14 22.20 -5.75
C SER A 316 -8.20 21.11 -5.92
N PHE A 317 -7.83 19.84 -5.74
CA PHE A 317 -8.75 18.70 -5.80
C PHE A 317 -8.73 17.92 -4.48
N LEU A 318 -9.87 17.30 -4.14
CA LEU A 318 -10.00 16.34 -3.03
C LEU A 318 -9.71 14.91 -3.47
N TYR A 319 -10.08 14.59 -4.69
CA TYR A 319 -9.94 13.29 -5.34
C TYR A 319 -9.80 13.51 -6.84
N LEU A 320 -9.16 12.58 -7.53
CA LEU A 320 -9.09 12.58 -8.98
C LEU A 320 -10.25 11.76 -9.54
N THR A 321 -11.06 12.39 -10.39
CA THR A 321 -12.16 11.70 -11.08
C THR A 321 -11.63 11.00 -12.33
N LEU A 322 -11.63 9.67 -12.32
CA LEU A 322 -11.23 8.81 -13.42
C LEU A 322 -12.46 8.44 -14.22
N ASP A 323 -12.49 8.84 -15.50
CA ASP A 323 -13.62 8.57 -16.38
C ASP A 323 -13.40 7.21 -17.07
N LEU A 324 -14.36 6.30 -16.90
CA LEU A 324 -14.34 5.02 -17.61
C LEU A 324 -14.77 5.22 -19.07
N PRO A 325 -14.18 4.48 -20.02
CA PRO A 325 -14.70 4.45 -21.38
C PRO A 325 -16.11 3.84 -21.38
N THR A 326 -16.93 4.24 -22.34
CA THR A 326 -18.28 3.70 -22.52
C THR A 326 -18.22 2.18 -22.71
N ALA A 327 -19.10 1.45 -22.04
CA ALA A 327 -19.20 0.00 -22.20
C ALA A 327 -19.47 -0.35 -23.67
N PRO A 328 -18.81 -1.39 -24.24
CA PRO A 328 -19.07 -1.81 -25.61
C PRO A 328 -20.55 -2.17 -25.80
N LEU A 329 -21.17 -1.65 -26.87
CA LEU A 329 -22.57 -1.91 -27.19
C LEU A 329 -22.82 -3.31 -27.77
N TYR A 330 -21.77 -4.02 -28.19
CA TYR A 330 -21.85 -5.30 -28.89
C TYR A 330 -21.39 -6.47 -28.00
N LYS A 331 -22.14 -7.57 -28.04
CA LYS A 331 -21.76 -8.86 -27.42
C LYS A 331 -20.73 -9.58 -28.30
N ASP A 332 -19.98 -10.52 -27.72
CA ASP A 332 -19.03 -11.33 -28.49
C ASP A 332 -19.71 -12.39 -29.38
N GLU A 333 -18.93 -13.12 -30.18
CA GLU A 333 -19.40 -14.17 -31.10
C GLU A 333 -20.17 -15.32 -30.42
N LYS A 334 -20.14 -15.40 -29.08
CA LYS A 334 -20.82 -16.40 -28.24
C LYS A 334 -21.99 -15.82 -27.43
N GLU A 335 -22.46 -14.62 -27.75
CA GLU A 335 -23.58 -13.93 -27.06
C GLU A 335 -23.33 -13.69 -25.56
N GLN A 336 -22.08 -13.74 -25.08
CA GLN A 336 -21.75 -13.48 -23.69
C GLN A 336 -21.49 -11.99 -23.45
N LEU A 337 -21.98 -11.48 -22.31
CA LEU A 337 -21.64 -10.15 -21.80
C LEU A 337 -20.16 -10.18 -21.36
N ILE A 338 -19.25 -9.77 -22.24
CA ILE A 338 -17.87 -9.51 -21.85
C ILE A 338 -17.89 -8.33 -20.88
N ILE A 339 -17.46 -8.56 -19.64
CA ILE A 339 -17.19 -7.48 -18.69
C ILE A 339 -15.96 -6.73 -19.21
N PRO A 340 -16.09 -5.46 -19.66
CA PRO A 340 -14.97 -4.72 -20.21
C PRO A 340 -13.91 -4.49 -19.12
N GLN A 341 -12.63 -4.54 -19.51
CA GLN A 341 -11.51 -4.30 -18.60
C GLN A 341 -10.67 -3.14 -19.11
N VAL A 342 -10.25 -2.25 -18.21
CA VAL A 342 -9.44 -1.08 -18.54
C VAL A 342 -8.30 -0.91 -17.54
N PRO A 343 -7.05 -0.77 -17.98
CA PRO A 343 -5.93 -0.39 -17.13
C PRO A 343 -6.14 0.95 -16.40
N LEU A 344 -5.74 1.05 -15.14
CA LEU A 344 -5.81 2.30 -14.35
C LEU A 344 -5.07 3.45 -15.03
N PHE A 345 -3.95 3.16 -15.68
CA PHE A 345 -3.10 4.15 -16.32
C PHE A 345 -3.78 4.77 -17.55
N ASN A 346 -4.66 4.04 -18.22
CA ASN A 346 -5.44 4.57 -19.34
C ASN A 346 -6.43 5.65 -18.88
N ILE A 347 -7.07 5.46 -17.73
CA ILE A 347 -8.01 6.45 -17.17
C ILE A 347 -7.29 7.57 -16.39
N LEU A 348 -6.05 7.33 -15.94
CA LEU A 348 -5.17 8.38 -15.39
C LEU A 348 -4.54 9.28 -16.46
N ALA A 349 -4.47 8.83 -17.72
CA ALA A 349 -3.97 9.63 -18.86
C ALA A 349 -4.63 11.01 -18.94
N LYS A 350 -5.87 11.15 -18.46
CA LYS A 350 -6.56 12.43 -18.28
C LYS A 350 -5.72 13.53 -17.60
N PHE A 351 -4.78 13.18 -16.74
CA PHE A 351 -4.01 14.12 -15.90
C PHE A 351 -2.56 14.34 -16.32
N ASN A 352 -2.16 13.90 -17.53
CA ASN A 352 -0.78 14.02 -18.02
C ASN A 352 -0.44 15.36 -18.72
N GLY A 353 -1.38 16.31 -18.82
CA GLY A 353 -1.24 17.57 -19.55
C GLY A 353 -1.27 17.47 -21.07
N LEU A 354 -1.37 16.25 -21.62
CA LEU A 354 -1.43 15.95 -23.05
C LEU A 354 -2.84 15.59 -23.50
N THR A 355 -3.54 14.76 -22.72
CA THR A 355 -4.84 14.23 -23.09
C THR A 355 -5.92 15.30 -22.96
N GLU A 356 -6.54 15.65 -24.09
CA GLU A 356 -7.68 16.55 -24.16
C GLU A 356 -8.99 15.82 -23.88
N LYS A 357 -9.85 16.43 -23.09
CA LYS A 357 -11.20 15.95 -22.80
C LYS A 357 -12.23 16.97 -23.25
N GLU A 358 -13.14 16.53 -24.10
CA GLU A 358 -14.28 17.34 -24.53
C GLU A 358 -15.32 17.46 -23.39
N TYR A 359 -15.77 18.67 -23.14
CA TYR A 359 -16.87 19.01 -22.26
C TYR A 359 -17.91 19.79 -23.07
N LYS A 360 -19.16 19.34 -22.99
CA LYS A 360 -20.28 19.99 -23.68
C LYS A 360 -21.15 20.70 -22.66
N THR A 361 -21.42 21.97 -22.90
CA THR A 361 -22.47 22.74 -22.21
C THR A 361 -23.61 23.03 -23.19
N TYR A 362 -24.68 23.68 -22.72
CA TYR A 362 -25.84 24.01 -23.56
C TYR A 362 -25.52 24.97 -24.71
N LYS A 363 -24.40 25.72 -24.65
CA LYS A 363 -24.03 26.75 -25.64
C LYS A 363 -22.67 26.55 -26.30
N GLU A 364 -21.76 25.82 -25.65
CA GLU A 364 -20.35 25.71 -26.05
C GLU A 364 -19.80 24.30 -25.76
N ASN A 365 -18.94 23.82 -26.66
CA ASN A 365 -18.07 22.68 -26.42
C ASN A 365 -16.69 23.24 -26.08
N PHE A 366 -16.10 22.79 -24.97
CA PHE A 366 -14.72 23.13 -24.64
C PHE A 366 -13.88 21.90 -24.38
N LEU A 367 -12.66 21.92 -24.89
CA LEU A 367 -11.65 20.92 -24.59
C LEU A 367 -10.93 21.36 -23.31
N LYS A 368 -10.63 20.42 -22.40
CA LYS A 368 -9.84 20.62 -21.17
C LYS A 368 -8.68 19.62 -21.13
N ARG A 369 -7.51 20.10 -20.74
CA ARG A 369 -6.33 19.30 -20.35
C ARG A 369 -6.09 19.46 -18.86
N PHE A 370 -5.76 18.37 -18.19
CA PHE A 370 -5.45 18.40 -16.77
C PHE A 370 -4.01 17.98 -16.56
N GLN A 371 -3.29 18.67 -15.67
CA GLN A 371 -1.94 18.33 -15.28
C GLN A 371 -1.81 18.42 -13.76
N LEU A 372 -1.26 17.38 -13.13
CA LEU A 372 -0.98 17.40 -11.69
C LEU A 372 0.24 18.28 -11.42
N THR A 373 0.21 19.13 -10.39
CA THR A 373 1.39 19.93 -9.98
C THR A 373 1.76 19.73 -8.51
N LYS A 374 1.01 18.90 -7.77
CA LYS A 374 1.40 18.43 -6.45
C LYS A 374 0.63 17.17 -6.10
N LEU A 375 1.30 16.20 -5.48
CA LEU A 375 0.65 14.98 -5.00
C LEU A 375 0.45 14.98 -3.48
N PRO A 376 -0.69 14.48 -2.98
CA PRO A 376 -0.91 14.32 -1.56
C PRO A 376 -0.33 13.00 -1.03
N PRO A 377 0.11 12.92 0.24
CA PRO A 377 0.60 11.67 0.84
C PRO A 377 -0.40 10.50 0.79
N TYR A 378 -1.69 10.82 0.76
CA TYR A 378 -2.78 9.90 0.50
C TYR A 378 -3.60 10.45 -0.65
N LEU A 379 -3.69 9.70 -1.74
CA LEU A 379 -4.45 10.12 -2.91
C LEU A 379 -5.74 9.33 -3.01
N ILE A 380 -6.83 10.02 -3.38
CA ILE A 380 -8.14 9.40 -3.61
C ILE A 380 -8.42 9.37 -5.12
N PHE A 381 -8.71 8.19 -5.65
CA PHE A 381 -9.30 8.03 -6.97
C PHE A 381 -10.80 7.81 -6.85
N TYR A 382 -11.56 8.54 -7.65
CA TYR A 382 -12.99 8.30 -7.87
C TYR A 382 -13.17 7.76 -9.28
N ILE A 383 -13.56 6.50 -9.42
CA ILE A 383 -13.84 5.89 -10.71
C ILE A 383 -15.32 6.13 -11.03
N LYS A 384 -15.58 6.96 -12.03
CA LYS A 384 -16.93 7.41 -12.39
C LYS A 384 -17.71 6.27 -13.06
N ARG A 385 -18.56 5.60 -12.28
CA ARG A 385 -19.40 4.48 -12.76
C ARG A 385 -20.81 4.89 -13.18
N PHE A 386 -21.42 5.84 -12.50
CA PHE A 386 -22.81 6.22 -12.77
C PHE A 386 -22.87 7.37 -13.78
N THR A 387 -23.60 7.14 -14.87
CA THR A 387 -23.93 8.15 -15.88
C THR A 387 -25.44 8.22 -16.05
N LYS A 388 -25.99 9.43 -16.12
CA LYS A 388 -27.41 9.61 -16.41
C LYS A 388 -27.58 9.80 -17.91
N ASN A 389 -28.24 8.84 -18.55
CA ASN A 389 -28.68 8.99 -19.93
C ASN A 389 -30.08 9.66 -19.96
N ASN A 390 -30.68 9.80 -21.15
CA ASN A 390 -31.98 10.47 -21.30
C ASN A 390 -33.14 9.78 -20.56
N PHE A 391 -32.99 8.50 -20.17
CA PHE A 391 -34.06 7.67 -19.65
C PHE A 391 -33.82 7.19 -18.21
N PHE A 392 -32.61 6.74 -17.89
CA PHE A 392 -32.25 6.18 -16.60
C PHE A 392 -30.77 6.45 -16.24
N VAL A 393 -30.41 6.17 -14.99
CA VAL A 393 -29.01 6.11 -14.57
C VAL A 393 -28.48 4.74 -14.94
N GLU A 394 -27.39 4.70 -15.70
CA GLU A 394 -26.69 3.47 -16.06
C GLU A 394 -25.39 3.38 -15.24
N LYS A 395 -25.01 2.14 -14.89
CA LYS A 395 -23.74 1.85 -14.24
C LYS A 395 -22.79 1.29 -15.29
N ASN A 396 -21.58 1.83 -15.35
CA ASN A 396 -20.50 1.29 -16.15
C ASN A 396 -19.88 0.06 -15.44
N PRO A 397 -20.01 -1.15 -16.01
CA PRO A 397 -19.53 -2.38 -15.39
C PRO A 397 -18.03 -2.64 -15.62
N THR A 398 -17.31 -1.69 -16.23
CA THR A 398 -15.90 -1.87 -16.58
C THR A 398 -15.05 -2.13 -15.33
N ILE A 399 -14.32 -3.25 -15.32
CA ILE A 399 -13.35 -3.56 -14.29
C ILE A 399 -12.08 -2.77 -14.57
N VAL A 400 -11.63 -2.04 -13.55
CA VAL A 400 -10.36 -1.33 -13.64
C VAL A 400 -9.28 -2.28 -13.16
N ASN A 401 -8.32 -2.58 -14.02
CA ASN A 401 -7.12 -3.30 -13.63
C ASN A 401 -6.17 -2.27 -12.99
N PHE A 402 -5.75 -2.52 -11.75
CA PHE A 402 -4.81 -1.67 -11.03
C PHE A 402 -3.85 -2.51 -10.20
N PRO A 403 -2.59 -2.10 -10.05
CA PRO A 403 -1.71 -2.69 -9.05
C PRO A 403 -2.11 -2.20 -7.66
N ILE A 404 -2.10 -3.10 -6.69
CA ILE A 404 -2.38 -2.77 -5.28
C ILE A 404 -1.17 -2.18 -4.55
N THR A 405 0.02 -2.28 -5.14
CA THR A 405 1.27 -1.72 -4.62
C THR A 405 2.05 -1.08 -5.77
N SER A 406 2.81 -0.03 -5.47
CA SER A 406 3.72 0.64 -6.40
C SER A 406 3.09 1.29 -7.65
N VAL A 407 1.95 1.98 -7.50
CA VAL A 407 1.38 2.90 -8.51
C VAL A 407 2.25 4.16 -8.59
N ASP A 408 2.98 4.36 -9.69
CA ASP A 408 3.77 5.57 -9.92
C ASP A 408 2.96 6.63 -10.67
N LEU A 409 2.88 7.84 -10.10
CA LEU A 409 2.14 8.97 -10.65
C LEU A 409 3.02 10.08 -11.20
N ARG A 410 4.34 9.87 -11.27
CA ARG A 410 5.29 10.90 -11.67
C ARG A 410 5.06 11.42 -13.09
N GLU A 411 4.72 10.54 -14.02
CA GLU A 411 4.46 10.92 -15.43
C GLU A 411 3.23 11.83 -15.61
N TYR A 412 2.36 11.91 -14.61
CA TYR A 412 1.20 12.80 -14.59
C TYR A 412 1.50 14.17 -13.93
N LEU A 413 2.71 14.37 -13.41
CA LEU A 413 3.14 15.66 -12.86
C LEU A 413 3.69 16.58 -13.95
N ALA A 414 3.46 17.89 -13.82
CA ALA A 414 4.12 18.90 -14.65
C ALA A 414 5.65 18.75 -14.55
N GLU A 415 6.36 18.94 -15.64
CA GLU A 415 7.82 18.73 -15.73
C GLU A 415 8.60 19.54 -14.68
N GLU A 416 8.15 20.76 -14.40
CA GLU A 416 8.69 21.65 -13.35
C GLU A 416 8.59 21.04 -11.94
N VAL A 417 7.56 20.24 -11.69
CA VAL A 417 7.24 19.65 -10.39
C VAL A 417 7.88 18.28 -10.21
N GLN A 418 8.06 17.53 -11.30
CA GLN A 418 8.69 16.21 -11.28
C GLN A 418 10.06 16.23 -10.58
N ALA A 419 10.82 17.32 -10.68
CA ALA A 419 12.11 17.49 -10.01
C ALA A 419 12.01 17.75 -8.49
N THR A 420 10.89 18.31 -8.02
CA THR A 420 10.68 18.69 -6.62
C THR A 420 9.94 17.63 -5.80
N GLU A 421 9.08 16.84 -6.43
CA GLU A 421 8.30 15.80 -5.77
C GLU A 421 9.16 14.55 -5.56
N LYS A 422 9.53 14.28 -4.29
CA LYS A 422 10.48 13.21 -3.93
C LYS A 422 9.86 11.82 -4.05
N ASN A 423 8.57 11.70 -3.70
CA ASN A 423 7.87 10.43 -3.65
C ASN A 423 6.57 10.55 -4.46
N ALA A 424 6.47 9.78 -5.55
CA ALA A 424 5.29 9.74 -6.41
C ALA A 424 4.68 8.33 -6.56
N THR A 425 5.24 7.35 -5.85
CA THR A 425 4.81 5.95 -5.84
C THR A 425 3.83 5.71 -4.70
N TYR A 426 2.76 4.96 -4.93
CA TYR A 426 1.68 4.72 -3.97
C TYR A 426 1.18 3.25 -3.95
N ASP A 427 0.66 2.82 -2.82
CA ASP A 427 0.14 1.50 -2.46
C ASP A 427 -1.29 1.63 -2.00
N LEU A 428 -2.20 0.82 -2.53
CA LEU A 428 -3.60 0.81 -2.13
C LEU A 428 -3.75 0.46 -0.64
N ILE A 429 -4.59 1.25 0.06
CA ILE A 429 -4.95 1.03 1.47
C ILE A 429 -6.45 0.82 1.68
N ALA A 430 -7.27 1.27 0.72
CA ALA A 430 -8.71 1.06 0.73
C ALA A 430 -9.28 1.11 -0.69
N ASN A 431 -10.32 0.31 -0.94
CA ASN A 431 -11.01 0.18 -2.22
C ASN A 431 -12.51 -0.07 -2.00
N VAL A 432 -13.31 0.98 -2.17
CA VAL A 432 -14.77 0.93 -2.14
C VAL A 432 -15.28 0.34 -3.44
N VAL A 433 -16.25 -0.55 -3.35
CA VAL A 433 -16.91 -1.23 -4.47
C VAL A 433 -18.41 -1.00 -4.35
N HIS A 434 -19.07 -0.82 -5.49
CA HIS A 434 -20.52 -0.85 -5.58
C HIS A 434 -20.93 -2.05 -6.41
N ASP A 435 -21.76 -2.94 -5.87
CA ASP A 435 -22.31 -4.10 -6.57
C ASP A 435 -23.78 -3.87 -6.94
N GLY A 436 -24.23 -4.50 -8.03
CA GLY A 436 -25.63 -4.40 -8.48
C GLY A 436 -25.96 -3.12 -9.27
N LYS A 437 -27.27 -2.85 -9.39
CA LYS A 437 -27.85 -1.77 -10.21
C LYS A 437 -27.76 -0.41 -9.48
N PRO A 438 -27.77 0.73 -10.19
CA PRO A 438 -27.71 2.07 -9.58
C PRO A 438 -28.75 2.38 -8.51
N THR A 439 -29.92 1.73 -8.53
CA THR A 439 -31.05 2.05 -7.63
C THR A 439 -31.26 1.05 -6.50
N GLU A 440 -30.66 -0.14 -6.59
CA GLU A 440 -30.87 -1.27 -5.68
C GLU A 440 -29.53 -1.95 -5.31
N GLY A 441 -28.42 -1.27 -5.57
CA GLY A 441 -27.09 -1.80 -5.36
C GLY A 441 -26.65 -1.72 -3.90
N SER A 442 -25.52 -2.34 -3.61
CA SER A 442 -24.92 -2.33 -2.28
C SER A 442 -23.46 -1.89 -2.34
N TYR A 443 -23.01 -1.19 -1.30
CA TYR A 443 -21.61 -0.82 -1.15
C TYR A 443 -20.87 -1.77 -0.19
N ARG A 444 -19.66 -2.16 -0.59
CA ARG A 444 -18.67 -2.83 0.28
C ARG A 444 -17.31 -2.19 0.12
N ILE A 445 -16.39 -2.46 1.03
CA ILE A 445 -15.04 -1.89 1.01
C ILE A 445 -13.98 -2.93 1.34
N HIS A 446 -12.91 -2.95 0.55
CA HIS A 446 -11.68 -3.66 0.90
C HIS A 446 -10.74 -2.72 1.63
N VAL A 447 -10.25 -3.10 2.81
CA VAL A 447 -9.41 -2.27 3.67
C VAL A 447 -8.14 -3.04 4.04
N LEU A 448 -6.98 -2.40 3.86
CA LEU A 448 -5.69 -2.93 4.32
C LEU A 448 -5.53 -2.67 5.81
N HIS A 449 -5.39 -3.73 6.61
CA HIS A 449 -5.01 -3.58 8.00
C HIS A 449 -3.50 -3.43 8.14
N HIS A 450 -3.05 -2.19 8.38
CA HIS A 450 -1.65 -1.76 8.43
C HIS A 450 -0.75 -2.63 9.33
N GLY A 451 -1.25 -3.04 10.51
CA GLY A 451 -0.47 -3.84 11.46
C GLY A 451 -0.25 -5.29 11.03
N THR A 452 -1.11 -5.85 10.17
CA THR A 452 -1.01 -7.26 9.72
C THR A 452 -0.61 -7.42 8.26
N GLY A 453 -0.75 -6.38 7.44
CA GLY A 453 -0.63 -6.47 5.98
C GLY A 453 -1.76 -7.26 5.29
N LYS A 454 -2.80 -7.70 6.02
CA LYS A 454 -3.96 -8.42 5.48
C LYS A 454 -5.03 -7.46 4.97
N TRP A 455 -5.78 -7.92 3.99
CA TRP A 455 -6.93 -7.23 3.44
C TRP A 455 -8.23 -7.83 3.96
N TYR A 456 -9.17 -6.95 4.28
CA TYR A 456 -10.48 -7.30 4.78
C TYR A 456 -11.54 -6.66 3.90
N GLU A 457 -12.54 -7.43 3.50
CA GLU A 457 -13.78 -6.93 2.91
C GLU A 457 -14.78 -6.66 4.04
N LEU A 458 -15.31 -5.44 4.08
CA LEU A 458 -16.34 -5.03 5.00
C LEU A 458 -17.59 -4.67 4.20
N GLN A 459 -18.66 -5.39 4.47
CA GLN A 459 -20.00 -5.08 3.97
C GLN A 459 -20.92 -4.98 5.18
N ASP A 460 -21.17 -3.74 5.59
CA ASP A 460 -21.92 -3.43 6.81
C ASP A 460 -21.35 -4.13 8.04
N LEU A 461 -22.09 -5.10 8.61
CA LEU A 461 -21.68 -5.86 9.78
C LEU A 461 -20.77 -7.05 9.46
N GLN A 462 -20.72 -7.47 8.19
CA GLN A 462 -19.91 -8.61 7.77
C GLN A 462 -18.48 -8.15 7.50
N VAL A 463 -17.53 -8.90 8.07
CA VAL A 463 -16.09 -8.67 7.91
C VAL A 463 -15.47 -9.99 7.48
N THR A 464 -14.89 -10.03 6.28
CA THR A 464 -14.32 -11.22 5.67
C THR A 464 -12.87 -10.96 5.24
N ASP A 465 -11.99 -11.94 5.38
CA ASP A 465 -10.63 -11.86 4.82
C ASP A 465 -10.73 -11.93 3.28
N ILE A 466 -10.04 -11.04 2.57
CA ILE A 466 -9.98 -11.06 1.10
C ILE A 466 -8.53 -11.17 0.62
N LEU A 467 -8.31 -11.94 -0.45
CA LEU A 467 -7.01 -12.06 -1.08
C LEU A 467 -6.69 -10.78 -1.89
N PRO A 468 -5.44 -10.29 -1.87
CA PRO A 468 -5.10 -9.06 -2.57
C PRO A 468 -5.37 -9.11 -4.09
N GLN A 469 -5.28 -10.28 -4.72
CA GLN A 469 -5.57 -10.51 -6.13
C GLN A 469 -7.05 -10.35 -6.47
N MET A 470 -7.96 -10.55 -5.52
CA MET A 470 -9.41 -10.46 -5.75
C MET A 470 -9.90 -9.01 -5.77
N ILE A 471 -9.13 -8.09 -5.18
CA ILE A 471 -9.47 -6.66 -5.09
C ILE A 471 -9.60 -6.06 -6.49
N THR A 472 -8.70 -6.42 -7.40
CA THR A 472 -8.64 -5.86 -8.76
C THR A 472 -9.73 -6.40 -9.69
N LEU A 473 -10.43 -7.47 -9.29
CA LEU A 473 -11.52 -8.08 -10.05
C LEU A 473 -12.88 -7.43 -9.74
N SER A 474 -12.91 -6.51 -8.79
CA SER A 474 -14.14 -5.82 -8.35
C SER A 474 -14.37 -4.52 -9.12
N GLU A 475 -15.62 -4.07 -9.17
CA GLU A 475 -16.01 -2.79 -9.74
C GLU A 475 -15.57 -1.62 -8.84
N ALA A 476 -14.26 -1.40 -8.73
CA ALA A 476 -13.64 -0.35 -7.93
C ALA A 476 -14.31 1.01 -8.18
N TYR A 477 -14.80 1.64 -7.12
CA TYR A 477 -15.56 2.88 -7.15
C TYR A 477 -14.75 4.05 -6.56
N ILE A 478 -14.16 3.84 -5.38
CA ILE A 478 -13.27 4.82 -4.73
C ILE A 478 -12.03 4.09 -4.23
N GLN A 479 -10.84 4.64 -4.46
CA GLN A 479 -9.56 4.05 -4.01
C GLN A 479 -8.74 5.04 -3.20
N GLN A 480 -8.00 4.56 -2.20
CA GLN A 480 -7.02 5.33 -1.43
C GLN A 480 -5.65 4.66 -1.48
N ILE A 481 -4.56 5.43 -1.67
CA ILE A 481 -3.20 4.88 -1.89
C ILE A 481 -2.10 5.61 -1.05
N ASN A 482 -0.93 4.99 -0.73
CA ASN A 482 0.16 5.42 0.20
C ASN A 482 1.62 5.01 -0.21
N GLN A 483 2.70 5.70 0.14
CA GLN A 483 4.03 5.56 -0.54
C GLN A 483 5.05 4.48 -0.01
N LEU A 484 5.90 3.86 -0.87
CA LEU A 484 7.05 2.94 -0.57
C LEU A 484 8.46 3.56 -0.81
N THR A 485 9.54 2.90 -0.33
CA THR A 485 10.96 3.33 -0.49
C THR A 485 11.64 2.75 -1.74
N SER A 486 12.30 3.57 -2.57
CA SER A 486 12.96 3.15 -3.82
C SER A 486 14.44 2.80 -3.71
N PHE A 487 15.08 3.07 -2.57
CA PHE A 487 16.53 2.94 -2.38
C PHE A 487 17.01 1.50 -2.19
N ILE A 488 18.29 1.23 -2.45
CA ILE A 488 18.95 -0.01 -2.04
C ILE A 488 19.47 0.18 -0.61
N ASP A 489 18.57 0.02 0.35
CA ASP A 489 18.77 0.35 1.77
C ASP A 489 18.56 -0.86 2.71
N ALA A 490 18.53 -2.06 2.12
CA ALA A 490 18.22 -3.31 2.80
C ALA A 490 16.81 -3.36 3.44
N SER A 491 15.84 -2.59 2.93
CA SER A 491 14.43 -2.61 3.37
C SER A 491 13.77 -3.99 3.31
N MET A 492 14.20 -4.91 2.46
CA MET A 492 13.73 -6.30 2.47
C MET A 492 14.13 -7.09 3.75
N ILE A 493 15.11 -6.59 4.50
CA ILE A 493 15.51 -7.11 5.82
C ILE A 493 14.86 -6.29 6.94
N TYR A 494 14.80 -4.96 6.78
CA TYR A 494 14.42 -4.03 7.86
C TYR A 494 12.98 -3.52 7.80
N GLY A 495 12.24 -3.78 6.73
CA GLY A 495 10.92 -3.21 6.48
C GLY A 495 10.96 -1.79 5.91
N SER A 496 9.92 -1.44 5.15
CA SER A 496 9.73 -0.08 4.60
C SER A 496 8.83 0.80 5.49
N THR A 497 8.37 0.28 6.62
CA THR A 497 7.56 1.01 7.60
C THR A 497 8.14 0.88 9.00
N ASN A 498 7.94 1.90 9.84
CA ASN A 498 8.39 1.87 11.24
C ASN A 498 7.70 0.78 12.08
N SER A 499 6.57 0.25 11.62
CA SER A 499 5.87 -0.87 12.24
C SER A 499 6.69 -2.15 12.10
N VAL A 500 6.85 -2.59 10.84
CA VAL A 500 7.56 -3.81 10.48
C VAL A 500 9.00 -3.75 10.99
N ALA A 501 9.66 -2.60 10.84
CA ALA A 501 11.02 -2.41 11.36
C ALA A 501 11.14 -2.59 12.87
N LYS A 502 10.10 -2.25 13.64
CA LYS A 502 10.08 -2.43 15.09
C LYS A 502 9.79 -3.88 15.48
N GLU A 503 8.87 -4.54 14.77
CA GLU A 503 8.49 -5.93 15.03
C GLU A 503 9.61 -6.91 14.69
N LEU A 504 10.40 -6.62 13.66
CA LEU A 504 11.56 -7.42 13.27
C LEU A 504 12.76 -7.28 14.21
N ARG A 505 12.71 -6.39 15.21
CA ARG A 505 13.80 -6.16 16.16
C ARG A 505 13.61 -6.96 17.43
N ASP A 506 14.71 -7.47 17.98
CA ASP A 506 14.73 -7.97 19.33
C ASP A 506 14.86 -6.81 20.32
N LEU A 507 13.71 -6.38 20.85
CA LEU A 507 13.62 -5.31 21.83
C LEU A 507 13.67 -5.81 23.28
N THR A 508 13.95 -7.09 23.52
CA THR A 508 14.04 -7.66 24.87
C THR A 508 15.35 -7.32 25.57
N ASN A 509 16.34 -6.86 24.79
CA ASN A 509 17.68 -6.51 25.27
C ASN A 509 18.20 -5.26 24.55
N ASN A 510 19.40 -4.82 24.95
CA ASN A 510 20.05 -3.62 24.42
C ASN A 510 21.18 -3.94 23.43
N PHE A 511 21.10 -5.07 22.71
CA PHE A 511 22.14 -5.50 21.77
C PHE A 511 21.88 -5.09 20.32
N GLY A 512 20.72 -4.51 20.02
CA GLY A 512 20.40 -4.01 18.68
C GLY A 512 20.24 -5.12 17.64
N LEU A 513 19.75 -6.29 18.05
CA LEU A 513 19.56 -7.47 17.20
C LEU A 513 18.22 -7.43 16.45
N LEU A 514 18.14 -8.20 15.37
CA LEU A 514 16.87 -8.62 14.78
C LEU A 514 16.32 -9.82 15.55
N ALA A 515 14.99 -9.89 15.66
CA ALA A 515 14.28 -11.00 16.25
C ALA A 515 14.52 -12.28 15.45
N VAL A 516 14.63 -13.41 16.14
CA VAL A 516 14.90 -14.73 15.56
C VAL A 516 13.82 -15.72 15.97
N ASN A 517 13.75 -16.84 15.25
CA ASN A 517 12.85 -17.94 15.60
C ASN A 517 13.19 -18.48 17.00
N LYS A 518 12.16 -18.72 17.81
CA LYS A 518 12.33 -19.26 19.17
C LYS A 518 12.10 -20.77 19.26
N ASP A 519 11.41 -21.33 18.26
CA ASP A 519 10.97 -22.72 18.27
C ASP A 519 11.95 -23.63 17.51
N TYR A 520 12.60 -23.08 16.47
CA TYR A 520 13.51 -23.82 15.60
C TYR A 520 14.82 -23.08 15.36
N SER A 521 15.89 -23.85 15.22
CA SER A 521 17.20 -23.41 14.74
C SER A 521 17.68 -24.32 13.63
N ASP A 522 18.60 -23.84 12.81
CA ASP A 522 19.23 -24.57 11.71
C ASP A 522 20.67 -24.93 12.11
N ASP A 523 20.87 -26.14 12.66
CA ASP A 523 22.18 -26.60 13.19
C ASP A 523 22.85 -25.59 14.15
N GLY A 524 22.05 -24.96 15.02
CA GLY A 524 22.50 -23.94 15.96
C GLY A 524 22.59 -22.51 15.39
N TYR A 525 22.26 -22.30 14.11
CA TYR A 525 22.11 -20.99 13.51
C TYR A 525 20.67 -20.46 13.60
N ASP A 526 20.55 -19.14 13.69
CA ASP A 526 19.27 -18.43 13.77
C ASP A 526 18.41 -18.63 12.50
N LEU A 527 17.11 -18.78 12.67
CA LEU A 527 16.09 -18.71 11.60
C LEU A 527 15.27 -17.42 11.72
N LEU A 528 14.61 -17.03 10.62
CA LEU A 528 13.65 -15.92 10.64
C LEU A 528 12.52 -16.21 11.65
N PRO A 529 11.99 -15.19 12.35
CA PRO A 529 10.84 -15.38 13.23
C PRO A 529 9.60 -15.75 12.40
N PHE A 530 8.64 -16.44 13.01
CA PHE A 530 7.36 -16.72 12.34
C PHE A 530 6.43 -15.50 12.36
N GLN A 531 5.60 -15.36 11.33
CA GLN A 531 4.53 -14.37 11.31
C GLN A 531 3.47 -14.75 12.34
N ASN A 532 3.06 -13.78 13.16
CA ASN A 532 2.01 -13.95 14.15
C ASN A 532 0.63 -13.73 13.50
N ALA A 533 0.28 -14.57 12.52
CA ALA A 533 -0.96 -14.46 11.76
C ALA A 533 -1.95 -15.56 12.14
N THR A 534 -3.21 -15.19 12.33
CA THR A 534 -4.34 -16.11 12.58
C THR A 534 -4.67 -17.08 11.45
N ARG A 535 -4.03 -16.91 10.29
CA ARG A 535 -4.18 -17.79 9.12
C ARG A 535 -2.84 -17.87 8.41
N ASN A 536 -2.35 -19.09 8.21
CA ASN A 536 -1.07 -19.36 7.55
C ASN A 536 -1.27 -19.31 6.03
N PHE A 537 -0.65 -18.34 5.36
CA PHE A 537 -0.63 -18.27 3.88
C PHE A 537 0.34 -19.28 3.27
N CYS A 538 1.23 -19.84 4.09
CA CYS A 538 2.15 -20.86 3.66
C CYS A 538 1.43 -22.20 3.50
N ALA A 539 1.89 -22.97 2.51
CA ALA A 539 1.30 -24.24 2.14
C ALA A 539 1.22 -25.17 3.35
N THR A 540 0.03 -25.72 3.57
CA THR A 540 -0.25 -26.66 4.66
C THR A 540 0.54 -27.95 4.42
N ARG A 541 1.48 -28.25 5.32
CA ARG A 541 2.43 -29.34 5.17
C ARG A 541 1.71 -30.68 5.12
N SER A 542 0.75 -30.92 6.00
CA SER A 542 -0.03 -32.17 6.05
C SER A 542 -0.78 -32.46 4.74
N ILE A 543 -1.25 -31.42 4.05
CA ILE A 543 -1.88 -31.54 2.73
C ILE A 543 -0.83 -31.90 1.67
N VAL A 544 0.31 -31.23 1.67
CA VAL A 544 1.38 -31.44 0.68
C VAL A 544 2.05 -32.81 0.84
N THR A 545 2.32 -33.25 2.07
CA THR A 545 2.95 -34.55 2.35
C THR A 545 1.96 -35.71 2.45
N LYS A 546 0.65 -35.42 2.42
CA LYS A 546 -0.44 -36.40 2.65
C LYS A 546 -0.28 -37.18 3.96
N ASP A 547 0.22 -36.51 4.99
CA ASP A 547 0.45 -37.08 6.31
C ASP A 547 -0.13 -36.13 7.37
N PRO A 548 -1.25 -36.49 8.04
CA PRO A 548 -1.90 -35.64 9.02
C PRO A 548 -1.11 -35.53 10.35
N SER A 549 -0.09 -36.36 10.56
CA SER A 549 0.70 -36.37 11.80
C SER A 549 1.83 -35.33 11.82
N VAL A 550 2.11 -34.68 10.68
CA VAL A 550 3.22 -33.73 10.57
C VAL A 550 2.90 -32.39 11.22
N GLN A 551 3.91 -31.81 11.85
CA GLN A 551 3.80 -30.47 12.42
C GLN A 551 3.77 -29.41 11.31
N GLU A 552 2.78 -28.52 11.38
CA GLU A 552 2.62 -27.36 10.50
C GLU A 552 3.62 -26.26 10.82
N VAL A 553 4.01 -25.50 9.79
CA VAL A 553 5.00 -24.42 9.90
C VAL A 553 4.43 -23.12 9.33
N PRO A 554 4.31 -22.05 10.14
CA PRO A 554 3.91 -20.73 9.68
C PRO A 554 4.89 -20.12 8.68
N CYS A 555 4.44 -19.15 7.89
CA CYS A 555 5.34 -18.30 7.13
C CYS A 555 6.34 -17.57 8.03
N PHE A 556 7.57 -17.41 7.54
CA PHE A 556 8.56 -16.53 8.15
C PHE A 556 8.20 -15.05 8.00
N MET A 557 8.63 -14.22 8.95
CA MET A 557 8.50 -12.78 8.92
C MET A 557 9.84 -12.15 8.52
N ALA A 558 9.80 -11.18 7.61
CA ALA A 558 10.95 -10.42 7.14
C ALA A 558 10.53 -8.98 6.78
N GLY A 559 11.48 -8.15 6.37
CA GLY A 559 11.21 -6.77 5.93
C GLY A 559 10.34 -6.69 4.66
N ASP A 560 10.45 -7.67 3.78
CA ASP A 560 9.58 -7.84 2.61
C ASP A 560 8.59 -8.99 2.81
N SER A 561 7.32 -8.77 2.45
CA SER A 561 6.24 -9.74 2.65
C SER A 561 6.39 -11.01 1.80
N ARG A 562 7.21 -10.97 0.74
CA ARG A 562 7.42 -12.07 -0.20
C ARG A 562 8.58 -12.98 0.19
N ALA A 563 9.20 -12.82 1.36
CA ALA A 563 10.34 -13.65 1.78
C ALA A 563 10.07 -15.17 1.77
N ASN A 564 8.81 -15.59 1.81
CA ASN A 564 8.39 -17.00 1.72
C ASN A 564 7.98 -17.44 0.32
N GLU A 565 8.08 -16.59 -0.70
CA GLU A 565 7.66 -16.91 -2.06
C GLU A 565 8.27 -18.24 -2.48
N ASN A 566 9.59 -18.41 -2.35
CA ASN A 566 10.24 -19.70 -2.50
C ASN A 566 11.37 -19.88 -1.46
N ILE A 567 11.77 -21.13 -1.24
CA ILE A 567 12.74 -21.49 -0.20
C ILE A 567 14.15 -20.92 -0.43
N ALA A 568 14.55 -20.65 -1.68
CA ALA A 568 15.83 -20.01 -1.97
C ALA A 568 15.84 -18.53 -1.57
N LEU A 569 14.74 -17.82 -1.80
CA LEU A 569 14.56 -16.46 -1.31
C LEU A 569 14.59 -16.42 0.22
N THR A 570 13.87 -17.33 0.89
CA THR A 570 13.89 -17.46 2.35
C THR A 570 15.30 -17.70 2.90
N ALA A 571 16.10 -18.54 2.23
CA ALA A 571 17.49 -18.81 2.61
C ALA A 571 18.35 -17.54 2.57
N ILE A 572 18.21 -16.70 1.53
CA ILE A 572 18.94 -15.43 1.41
C ILE A 572 18.50 -14.43 2.50
N HIS A 573 17.20 -14.29 2.75
CA HIS A 573 16.70 -13.43 3.85
C HIS A 573 17.26 -13.88 5.20
N THR A 574 17.28 -15.20 5.45
CA THR A 574 17.82 -15.78 6.69
C THR A 574 19.31 -15.50 6.82
N MET A 575 20.10 -15.66 5.75
CA MET A 575 21.54 -15.37 5.74
C MET A 575 21.82 -13.90 6.11
N PHE A 576 21.04 -12.95 5.59
CA PHE A 576 21.27 -11.54 5.90
C PHE A 576 20.74 -11.11 7.28
N LEU A 577 19.73 -11.77 7.82
CA LEU A 577 19.37 -11.64 9.23
C LEU A 577 20.53 -12.07 10.14
N ARG A 578 21.14 -13.23 9.83
CA ARG A 578 22.31 -13.71 10.56
C ARG A 578 23.46 -12.72 10.48
N GLU A 579 23.70 -12.13 9.30
CA GLU A 579 24.77 -11.14 9.12
C GLU A 579 24.53 -9.88 9.95
N HIS A 580 23.29 -9.39 10.02
CA HIS A 580 22.95 -8.28 10.92
C HIS A 580 23.30 -8.65 12.37
N ASN A 581 22.79 -9.78 12.87
CA ASN A 581 23.01 -10.18 14.27
C ASN A 581 24.50 -10.41 14.57
N ARG A 582 25.28 -10.93 13.61
CA ARG A 582 26.73 -11.10 13.73
C ARG A 582 27.45 -9.76 13.88
N ILE A 583 27.15 -8.80 13.01
CA ILE A 583 27.75 -7.45 13.06
C ILE A 583 27.34 -6.72 14.34
N ALA A 584 26.06 -6.78 14.73
CA ALA A 584 25.57 -6.17 15.97
C ALA A 584 26.30 -6.71 17.21
N LYS A 585 26.52 -8.04 17.28
CA LYS A 585 27.34 -8.68 18.33
C LYS A 585 28.79 -8.18 18.32
N ILE A 586 29.38 -7.94 17.15
CA ILE A 586 30.74 -7.37 17.01
C ILE A 586 30.76 -5.92 17.50
N PHE A 587 29.82 -5.08 17.05
CA PHE A 587 29.72 -3.68 17.48
C PHE A 587 29.47 -3.55 18.97
N ARG A 588 28.68 -4.44 19.56
CA ARG A 588 28.49 -4.48 21.02
C ARG A 588 29.80 -4.71 21.77
N LYS A 589 30.67 -5.60 21.26
CA LYS A 589 31.99 -5.87 21.84
C LYS A 589 32.98 -4.72 21.59
N LEU A 590 32.94 -4.15 20.38
CA LEU A 590 33.85 -3.08 19.96
C LEU A 590 33.55 -1.74 20.64
N ASN A 591 32.26 -1.47 20.88
CA ASN A 591 31.73 -0.23 21.46
C ASN A 591 30.77 -0.54 22.63
N PRO A 592 31.26 -0.93 23.82
CA PRO A 592 30.41 -1.27 24.97
C PRO A 592 29.51 -0.12 25.46
N GLN A 593 29.82 1.12 25.08
CA GLN A 593 29.04 2.33 25.39
C GLN A 593 27.82 2.53 24.48
N TRP A 594 27.76 1.88 23.31
CA TRP A 594 26.61 2.02 22.42
C TRP A 594 25.39 1.29 22.98
N ASN A 595 24.23 1.96 22.90
CA ASN A 595 22.95 1.33 23.18
C ASN A 595 22.45 0.53 21.96
N GLY A 596 21.39 -0.24 22.16
CA GLY A 596 20.83 -1.12 21.15
C GLY A 596 20.25 -0.39 19.95
N GLU A 597 19.76 0.85 20.10
CA GLU A 597 19.34 1.67 18.95
C GLU A 597 20.53 2.07 18.09
N THR A 598 21.61 2.57 18.70
CA THR A 598 22.84 2.92 17.99
C THR A 598 23.43 1.71 17.28
N ILE A 599 23.51 0.57 17.97
CA ILE A 599 24.01 -0.69 17.36
C ILE A 599 23.13 -1.09 16.17
N TYR A 600 21.81 -1.11 16.34
CA TYR A 600 20.87 -1.45 15.27
C TYR A 600 21.04 -0.54 14.05
N GLN A 601 21.11 0.79 14.24
CA GLN A 601 21.22 1.74 13.12
C GLN A 601 22.59 1.66 12.42
N GLU A 602 23.69 1.54 13.16
CA GLU A 602 25.03 1.39 12.57
C GLU A 602 25.15 0.06 11.82
N THR A 603 24.63 -1.03 12.40
CA THR A 603 24.59 -2.33 11.70
C THR A 603 23.71 -2.27 10.47
N ARG A 604 22.50 -1.69 10.55
CA ARG A 604 21.59 -1.50 9.41
C ARG A 604 22.26 -0.73 8.28
N LYS A 605 22.96 0.35 8.62
CA LYS A 605 23.69 1.20 7.67
C LYS A 605 24.81 0.43 6.98
N VAL A 606 25.59 -0.38 7.70
CA VAL A 606 26.63 -1.23 7.12
C VAL A 606 26.05 -2.31 6.21
N VAL A 607 24.98 -3.00 6.64
CA VAL A 607 24.32 -4.01 5.79
C VAL A 607 23.71 -3.38 4.54
N GLY A 608 23.15 -2.17 4.64
CA GLY A 608 22.73 -1.38 3.47
C GLY A 608 23.88 -1.12 2.51
N ALA A 609 25.04 -0.66 3.02
CA ALA A 609 26.24 -0.46 2.21
C ALA A 609 26.77 -1.76 1.58
N PHE A 610 26.72 -2.89 2.30
CA PHE A 610 27.09 -4.20 1.75
C PHE A 610 26.22 -4.55 0.54
N HIS A 611 24.91 -4.34 0.62
CA HIS A 611 24.00 -4.55 -0.51
C HIS A 611 24.33 -3.61 -1.68
N GLN A 612 24.52 -2.32 -1.41
CA GLN A 612 24.91 -1.36 -2.44
C GLN A 612 26.20 -1.80 -3.16
N ILE A 613 27.22 -2.21 -2.42
CA ILE A 613 28.50 -2.61 -3.01
C ILE A 613 28.36 -3.90 -3.82
N ILE A 614 27.77 -4.95 -3.25
CA ILE A 614 27.62 -6.25 -3.94
C ILE A 614 26.79 -6.08 -5.21
N MET A 615 25.70 -5.31 -5.15
CA MET A 615 24.83 -5.11 -6.32
C MET A 615 25.55 -4.36 -7.44
N TYR A 616 26.27 -3.27 -7.16
CA TYR A 616 26.89 -2.46 -8.21
C TYR A 616 28.24 -3.00 -8.68
N ARG A 617 29.02 -3.62 -7.80
CA ARG A 617 30.36 -4.15 -8.11
C ARG A 617 30.31 -5.55 -8.70
N ASP A 618 29.44 -6.43 -8.17
CA ASP A 618 29.51 -7.86 -8.46
C ASP A 618 28.35 -8.33 -9.35
N TYR A 619 27.13 -7.85 -9.11
CA TYR A 619 25.93 -8.31 -9.82
C TYR A 619 25.65 -7.53 -11.12
N LEU A 620 25.53 -6.21 -11.10
CA LEU A 620 25.16 -5.43 -12.29
C LEU A 620 26.10 -5.64 -13.49
N PRO A 621 27.44 -5.70 -13.34
CA PRO A 621 28.33 -5.85 -14.48
C PRO A 621 28.10 -7.12 -15.30
N ILE A 622 27.69 -8.22 -14.66
CA ILE A 622 27.38 -9.47 -15.36
C ILE A 622 25.98 -9.49 -15.97
N ILE A 623 25.08 -8.61 -15.53
CA ILE A 623 23.72 -8.51 -16.07
C ILE A 623 23.71 -7.60 -17.30
N ILE A 624 24.10 -6.34 -17.15
CA ILE A 624 23.99 -5.34 -18.22
C ILE A 624 25.25 -5.26 -19.12
N GLY A 625 26.33 -5.95 -18.73
CA GLY A 625 27.58 -5.99 -19.49
C GLY A 625 28.45 -4.73 -19.34
N PRO A 626 29.75 -4.81 -19.73
CA PRO A 626 30.72 -3.74 -19.50
C PRO A 626 30.39 -2.43 -20.23
N ASN A 627 29.84 -2.50 -21.44
CA ASN A 627 29.51 -1.30 -22.22
C ASN A 627 28.41 -0.47 -21.54
N ALA A 628 27.35 -1.12 -21.04
CA ALA A 628 26.29 -0.45 -20.30
C ALA A 628 26.77 0.05 -18.93
N MET A 629 27.65 -0.71 -18.25
CA MET A 629 28.31 -0.24 -17.03
C MET A 629 29.09 1.06 -17.27
N THR A 630 29.92 1.13 -18.31
CA THR A 630 30.67 2.35 -18.64
C THR A 630 29.74 3.49 -19.04
N LYS A 631 28.68 3.21 -19.79
CA LYS A 631 27.73 4.24 -20.26
C LYS A 631 26.88 4.84 -19.14
N TYR A 632 26.28 4.01 -18.30
CA TYR A 632 25.29 4.45 -17.30
C TYR A 632 25.86 4.50 -15.88
N LEU A 633 26.79 3.61 -15.53
CA LEU A 633 27.26 3.39 -14.16
C LEU A 633 28.78 3.61 -14.03
N SER A 634 29.31 4.61 -14.75
CA SER A 634 30.69 5.08 -14.58
C SER A 634 30.96 5.63 -13.19
N THR A 635 32.15 6.18 -12.96
CA THR A 635 32.61 6.72 -11.67
C THR A 635 31.55 7.59 -11.00
N TYR A 636 31.27 7.30 -9.72
CA TYR A 636 30.34 8.07 -8.91
C TYR A 636 30.84 9.51 -8.74
N ARG A 637 29.98 10.50 -9.03
CA ARG A 637 30.34 11.93 -9.01
C ARG A 637 29.86 12.67 -7.74
N GLY A 638 29.27 11.95 -6.80
CA GLY A 638 28.60 12.54 -5.63
C GLY A 638 27.08 12.54 -5.76
N TYR A 639 26.42 12.81 -4.63
CA TYR A 639 24.97 12.86 -4.54
C TYR A 639 24.45 14.10 -5.28
N ASN A 640 23.40 13.90 -6.08
CA ASN A 640 22.70 14.98 -6.76
C ASN A 640 21.22 14.96 -6.35
N ASN A 641 20.79 16.01 -5.67
CA ASN A 641 19.41 16.16 -5.21
C ASN A 641 18.40 16.43 -6.33
N MET A 642 18.85 16.73 -7.55
CA MET A 642 18.03 16.88 -8.75
C MET A 642 17.78 15.55 -9.47
N VAL A 643 18.47 14.47 -9.08
CA VAL A 643 18.23 13.13 -9.65
C VAL A 643 17.06 12.49 -8.91
N ASP A 644 16.04 12.09 -9.66
CA ASP A 644 14.92 11.32 -9.13
C ASP A 644 15.32 9.84 -8.91
N PRO A 645 15.33 9.34 -7.66
CA PRO A 645 15.69 7.97 -7.35
C PRO A 645 14.48 7.01 -7.37
N SER A 646 13.29 7.45 -7.78
CA SER A 646 12.09 6.61 -7.79
C SER A 646 12.20 5.45 -8.78
N ILE A 647 11.49 4.36 -8.48
CA ILE A 647 11.45 3.20 -9.38
C ILE A 647 10.47 3.48 -10.50
N SER A 648 10.98 3.52 -11.74
CA SER A 648 10.14 3.66 -12.92
C SER A 648 9.22 2.44 -13.11
N SER A 649 8.01 2.69 -13.62
CA SER A 649 7.02 1.64 -13.91
C SER A 649 7.62 0.56 -14.81
N VAL A 650 8.28 0.95 -15.91
CA VAL A 650 8.91 0.01 -16.87
C VAL A 650 10.00 -0.87 -16.25
N PHE A 651 10.74 -0.35 -15.25
CA PHE A 651 11.76 -1.14 -14.57
C PHE A 651 11.13 -2.27 -13.74
N SER A 652 10.16 -1.93 -12.90
CA SER A 652 9.54 -2.88 -11.95
C SER A 652 8.63 -3.92 -12.62
N THR A 653 7.96 -3.53 -13.70
CA THR A 653 6.95 -4.36 -14.37
C THR A 653 7.51 -5.15 -15.54
N ALA A 654 8.58 -4.68 -16.18
CA ALA A 654 9.17 -5.34 -17.34
C ALA A 654 10.67 -5.57 -17.18
N ALA A 655 11.50 -4.53 -17.20
CA ALA A 655 12.94 -4.68 -17.42
C ALA A 655 13.61 -5.57 -16.36
N PHE A 656 13.34 -5.36 -15.06
CA PHE A 656 13.94 -6.16 -13.99
C PHE A 656 13.32 -7.56 -13.83
N ARG A 657 12.20 -7.82 -14.53
CA ARG A 657 11.58 -9.15 -14.61
C ARG A 657 12.25 -10.07 -15.65
N PHE A 658 13.35 -9.65 -16.28
CA PHE A 658 14.21 -10.52 -17.08
C PHE A 658 14.69 -11.75 -16.27
N ALA A 659 14.85 -11.58 -14.96
CA ALA A 659 15.34 -12.61 -14.05
C ALA A 659 14.46 -13.87 -14.02
N HIS A 660 13.17 -13.78 -14.36
CA HIS A 660 12.32 -14.97 -14.47
C HIS A 660 12.76 -15.94 -15.58
N LEU A 661 13.48 -15.44 -16.58
CA LEU A 661 14.04 -16.25 -17.67
C LEU A 661 15.31 -17.02 -17.24
N THR A 662 15.87 -16.67 -16.08
CA THR A 662 17.06 -17.29 -15.48
C THR A 662 16.73 -18.33 -14.42
N VAL A 663 15.45 -18.49 -14.09
CA VAL A 663 14.96 -19.44 -13.08
C VAL A 663 15.04 -20.87 -13.63
N GLN A 664 15.59 -21.77 -12.80
CA GLN A 664 15.64 -23.20 -13.06
C GLN A 664 14.34 -23.88 -12.60
N PRO A 665 13.96 -25.03 -13.18
CA PRO A 665 12.77 -25.77 -12.76
C PRO A 665 12.90 -26.46 -11.41
N PHE A 666 14.11 -26.47 -10.83
CA PHE A 666 14.38 -27.06 -9.55
C PHE A 666 15.06 -26.06 -8.63
N ILE A 667 14.76 -26.16 -7.34
CA ILE A 667 15.67 -25.68 -6.30
C ILE A 667 16.65 -26.81 -5.99
N PHE A 668 17.91 -26.58 -6.31
CA PHE A 668 18.98 -27.54 -6.09
C PHE A 668 19.41 -27.55 -4.61
N ARG A 669 19.58 -28.75 -4.05
CA ARG A 669 20.02 -28.96 -2.67
C ARG A 669 21.21 -29.89 -2.66
N LEU A 670 22.36 -29.36 -2.26
CA LEU A 670 23.64 -30.08 -2.31
C LEU A 670 24.17 -30.41 -0.91
N ASN A 671 24.76 -31.58 -0.76
CA ASN A 671 25.46 -31.98 0.47
C ASN A 671 26.82 -31.24 0.59
N ARG A 672 27.58 -31.53 1.65
CA ARG A 672 28.88 -30.90 1.91
C ARG A 672 29.93 -31.17 0.83
N GLY A 673 29.81 -32.28 0.10
CA GLY A 673 30.67 -32.62 -1.04
C GLY A 673 30.16 -32.11 -2.38
N TYR A 674 29.24 -31.14 -2.39
CA TYR A 674 28.66 -30.54 -3.60
C TYR A 674 27.94 -31.53 -4.54
N GLN A 675 27.52 -32.67 -4.02
CA GLN A 675 26.69 -33.65 -4.71
C GLN A 675 25.23 -33.45 -4.31
N GLN A 676 24.29 -33.95 -5.12
CA GLN A 676 22.87 -33.93 -4.78
C GLN A 676 22.66 -34.54 -3.38
N ASN A 677 21.96 -33.82 -2.51
CA ASN A 677 21.71 -34.28 -1.16
C ASN A 677 20.81 -35.53 -1.20
N THR A 678 21.29 -36.63 -0.62
CA THR A 678 20.63 -37.94 -0.63
C THR A 678 19.43 -38.00 0.31
N VAL A 679 19.44 -37.19 1.38
CA VAL A 679 18.34 -37.09 2.36
C VAL A 679 17.29 -36.10 1.88
N TYR A 680 17.72 -34.95 1.35
CA TYR A 680 16.85 -33.86 0.92
C TYR A 680 17.13 -33.50 -0.56
N PRO A 681 16.62 -34.29 -1.53
CA PRO A 681 16.96 -34.16 -2.95
C PRO A 681 16.44 -32.86 -3.57
N ASN A 682 16.82 -32.57 -4.82
CA ASN A 682 16.31 -31.39 -5.54
C ASN A 682 14.78 -31.41 -5.63
N VAL A 683 14.14 -30.23 -5.54
CA VAL A 683 12.67 -30.12 -5.55
C VAL A 683 12.22 -29.30 -6.76
N LEU A 684 11.17 -29.75 -7.44
CA LEU A 684 10.50 -28.96 -8.48
C LEU A 684 10.01 -27.63 -7.90
N LEU A 685 10.23 -26.54 -8.64
CA LEU A 685 10.00 -25.19 -8.17
C LEU A 685 8.57 -24.96 -7.65
N HIS A 686 7.54 -25.50 -8.32
CA HIS A 686 6.15 -25.35 -7.87
C HIS A 686 5.89 -25.92 -6.47
N ASN A 687 6.67 -26.93 -6.06
CA ASN A 687 6.61 -27.57 -4.75
C ASN A 687 7.45 -26.86 -3.67
N THR A 688 8.07 -25.73 -4.02
CA THR A 688 8.84 -24.89 -3.10
C THR A 688 8.15 -23.57 -2.78
N PHE A 689 7.06 -23.24 -3.48
CA PHE A 689 6.37 -21.98 -3.25
C PHE A 689 5.65 -22.01 -1.90
N PHE A 690 5.96 -21.04 -1.03
CA PHE A 690 5.36 -20.92 0.30
C PHE A 690 5.50 -22.17 1.18
N THR A 691 6.62 -22.90 1.10
CA THR A 691 6.88 -24.10 1.92
C THR A 691 8.01 -23.88 2.94
N PRO A 692 7.85 -23.02 3.97
CA PRO A 692 8.88 -22.74 4.97
C PRO A 692 9.30 -23.98 5.76
N TRP A 693 8.41 -24.98 5.87
CA TRP A 693 8.69 -26.25 6.51
C TRP A 693 9.87 -27.01 5.89
N ARG A 694 10.21 -26.78 4.61
CA ARG A 694 11.40 -27.37 3.99
C ARG A 694 12.69 -26.80 4.57
N ILE A 695 12.70 -25.52 4.95
CA ILE A 695 13.86 -24.94 5.66
C ILE A 695 13.96 -25.55 7.06
N VAL A 696 12.84 -25.66 7.77
CA VAL A 696 12.81 -26.14 9.16
C VAL A 696 13.16 -27.63 9.28
N PHE A 697 12.62 -28.46 8.38
CA PHE A 697 12.69 -29.93 8.51
C PHE A 697 13.49 -30.63 7.40
N GLU A 698 13.90 -29.94 6.35
CA GLU A 698 14.64 -30.54 5.21
C GLU A 698 16.06 -29.96 5.05
N GLY A 699 16.78 -29.80 6.16
CA GLY A 699 18.22 -29.56 6.17
C GLY A 699 18.66 -28.09 6.12
N GLY A 700 17.78 -27.15 6.49
CA GLY A 700 18.16 -25.76 6.68
C GLY A 700 18.45 -24.99 5.40
N VAL A 701 19.22 -23.91 5.53
CA VAL A 701 19.58 -23.04 4.38
C VAL A 701 20.82 -23.54 3.63
N ASP A 702 21.69 -24.28 4.30
CA ASP A 702 23.00 -24.70 3.82
C ASP A 702 22.97 -25.46 2.48
N PRO A 703 22.15 -26.53 2.32
CA PRO A 703 22.07 -27.25 1.05
C PRO A 703 21.57 -26.38 -0.11
N ILE A 704 20.67 -25.44 0.19
CA ILE A 704 20.10 -24.52 -0.78
C ILE A 704 21.15 -23.48 -1.20
N ILE A 705 21.90 -22.92 -0.25
CA ILE A 705 22.99 -21.96 -0.55
C ILE A 705 24.07 -22.63 -1.41
N ARG A 706 24.48 -23.87 -1.10
CA ARG A 706 25.40 -24.63 -1.98
C ARG A 706 24.81 -24.81 -3.39
N GLY A 707 23.52 -25.12 -3.48
CA GLY A 707 22.81 -25.19 -4.76
C GLY A 707 22.85 -23.88 -5.54
N LEU A 708 22.60 -22.74 -4.88
CA LEU A 708 22.59 -21.41 -5.49
C LEU A 708 23.95 -20.98 -6.04
N ILE A 709 25.04 -21.32 -5.36
CA ILE A 709 26.40 -20.90 -5.76
C ILE A 709 27.06 -21.86 -6.75
N SER A 710 26.67 -23.14 -6.77
CA SER A 710 27.33 -24.15 -7.61
C SER A 710 26.54 -24.56 -8.85
N MET A 711 25.21 -24.38 -8.86
CA MET A 711 24.39 -24.74 -10.03
C MET A 711 24.25 -23.56 -11.00
N PRO A 712 24.26 -23.80 -12.31
CA PRO A 712 24.11 -22.73 -13.28
C PRO A 712 22.69 -22.17 -13.25
N ALA A 713 22.57 -20.84 -13.34
CA ALA A 713 21.31 -20.22 -13.70
C ALA A 713 20.87 -20.67 -15.10
N LYS A 714 19.56 -20.70 -15.36
CA LYS A 714 19.05 -20.99 -16.70
C LYS A 714 19.52 -19.90 -17.66
N LEU A 715 20.07 -20.29 -18.81
CA LEU A 715 20.38 -19.32 -19.86
C LEU A 715 19.10 -18.90 -20.58
N ASN A 716 18.89 -17.60 -20.76
CA ASN A 716 17.82 -17.10 -21.61
C ASN A 716 18.16 -17.42 -23.07
N ARG A 717 17.27 -18.15 -23.75
CA ARG A 717 17.37 -18.44 -25.17
C ARG A 717 16.02 -18.17 -25.83
N GLN A 718 16.06 -17.60 -27.04
CA GLN A 718 14.88 -17.25 -27.82
C GLN A 718 13.93 -18.43 -28.10
N ASP A 719 14.46 -19.66 -28.18
CA ASP A 719 13.70 -20.90 -28.38
C ASP A 719 13.21 -21.54 -27.07
N LYS A 720 13.72 -21.08 -25.91
CA LYS A 720 13.45 -21.67 -24.58
C LYS A 720 13.43 -20.56 -23.50
N LEU A 721 12.41 -19.70 -23.56
CA LEU A 721 12.30 -18.51 -22.71
C LEU A 721 12.03 -18.85 -21.24
N MET A 722 10.83 -19.34 -20.91
CA MET A 722 10.39 -19.61 -19.52
C MET A 722 10.01 -21.08 -19.35
N HIS A 723 10.35 -21.67 -18.21
CA HIS A 723 9.98 -23.05 -17.90
C HIS A 723 8.51 -23.14 -17.45
N ASP A 724 7.87 -24.27 -17.71
CA ASP A 724 6.48 -24.57 -17.32
C ASP A 724 6.24 -24.59 -15.80
N GLU A 725 7.31 -24.59 -15.01
CA GLU A 725 7.20 -24.46 -13.56
C GLU A 725 6.73 -23.05 -13.15
N LEU A 726 6.98 -22.05 -14.00
CA LEU A 726 6.49 -20.68 -13.87
C LEU A 726 5.36 -20.36 -14.85
N ARG A 727 5.29 -21.04 -16.00
CA ARG A 727 4.31 -20.78 -17.07
C ARG A 727 3.00 -21.57 -16.92
N GLU A 728 3.01 -22.72 -16.24
CA GLU A 728 1.84 -23.60 -16.11
C GLU A 728 1.51 -23.94 -14.65
N ARG A 729 2.49 -23.84 -13.74
CA ARG A 729 2.38 -24.35 -12.36
C ARG A 729 2.70 -23.31 -11.28
N LEU A 730 2.71 -22.03 -11.61
CA LEU A 730 3.00 -20.99 -10.63
C LEU A 730 1.95 -21.05 -9.50
N PHE A 731 2.43 -21.15 -8.25
CA PHE A 731 1.61 -21.15 -7.03
C PHE A 731 0.53 -22.24 -6.90
N GLN A 732 0.68 -23.35 -7.64
CA GLN A 732 -0.27 -24.47 -7.65
C GLN A 732 -0.59 -25.06 -6.26
N LEU A 733 0.32 -24.96 -5.29
CA LEU A 733 0.08 -25.42 -3.90
C LEU A 733 -0.82 -24.49 -3.07
N THR A 734 -1.03 -23.25 -3.51
CA THR A 734 -1.71 -22.19 -2.74
C THR A 734 -2.88 -21.55 -3.48
N SER A 735 -3.02 -21.84 -4.78
CA SER A 735 -4.11 -21.37 -5.65
C SER A 735 -4.92 -22.57 -6.16
N GLN A 736 -6.19 -22.37 -6.52
CA GLN A 736 -7.03 -23.45 -7.06
C GLN A 736 -6.47 -24.03 -8.37
N ASP A 737 -5.86 -23.19 -9.21
CA ASP A 737 -5.22 -23.55 -10.47
C ASP A 737 -3.78 -23.01 -10.54
N GLY A 738 -2.94 -23.63 -11.38
CA GLY A 738 -1.61 -23.12 -11.72
C GLY A 738 -1.70 -21.86 -12.57
N LEU A 739 -0.90 -20.84 -12.27
CA LEU A 739 -0.86 -19.59 -13.02
C LEU A 739 0.27 -19.58 -14.06
N ASP A 740 0.16 -18.69 -15.06
CA ASP A 740 1.20 -18.40 -16.04
C ASP A 740 1.89 -17.06 -15.74
N LEU A 741 3.12 -17.11 -15.23
CA LEU A 741 3.90 -15.93 -14.91
C LEU A 741 4.23 -15.06 -16.14
N ALA A 742 4.51 -15.65 -17.30
CA ALA A 742 4.83 -14.87 -18.50
C ALA A 742 3.61 -14.08 -18.96
N SER A 743 2.45 -14.73 -18.99
CA SER A 743 1.17 -14.07 -19.30
C SER A 743 0.82 -13.00 -18.27
N LEU A 744 1.04 -13.25 -16.97
CA LEU A 744 0.86 -12.26 -15.91
C LEU A 744 1.78 -11.05 -16.06
N ILE A 745 3.03 -11.23 -16.50
CA ILE A 745 3.95 -10.11 -16.72
C ILE A 745 3.53 -9.26 -17.91
N MET A 746 3.16 -9.87 -19.04
CA MET A 746 2.65 -9.13 -20.20
C MET A 746 1.36 -8.39 -19.85
N GLN A 747 0.41 -9.07 -19.19
CA GLN A 747 -0.82 -8.45 -18.72
C GLN A 747 -0.56 -7.34 -17.71
N ARG A 748 0.45 -7.48 -16.83
CA ARG A 748 0.88 -6.42 -15.90
C ARG A 748 1.49 -5.23 -16.63
N GLY A 749 2.22 -5.44 -17.72
CA GLY A 749 2.73 -4.35 -18.55
C GLY A 749 1.60 -3.53 -19.17
N ARG A 750 0.56 -4.21 -19.68
CA ARG A 750 -0.65 -3.57 -20.22
C ARG A 750 -1.46 -2.86 -19.14
N ASP A 751 -1.63 -3.53 -18.00
CA ASP A 751 -2.21 -2.97 -16.78
C ASP A 751 -1.48 -1.68 -16.36
N HIS A 752 -0.17 -1.62 -16.53
CA HIS A 752 0.65 -0.44 -16.22
C HIS A 752 0.72 0.62 -17.33
N GLY A 753 -0.03 0.45 -18.42
CA GLY A 753 -0.04 1.38 -19.54
C GLY A 753 1.33 1.56 -20.20
N LEU A 754 2.22 0.55 -20.11
CA LEU A 754 3.55 0.66 -20.70
C LEU A 754 3.44 0.82 -22.21
N GLN A 755 4.18 1.78 -22.76
CA GLN A 755 4.32 1.88 -24.21
C GLN A 755 4.96 0.60 -24.78
N GLY A 756 4.68 0.29 -26.04
CA GLY A 756 5.20 -0.90 -26.68
C GLY A 756 6.71 -0.84 -26.96
N TYR A 757 7.26 -1.95 -27.40
CA TYR A 757 8.69 -2.20 -27.57
C TYR A 757 9.45 -1.09 -28.31
N ASN A 758 8.94 -0.60 -29.44
CA ASN A 758 9.62 0.43 -30.23
C ASN A 758 9.74 1.78 -29.50
N ALA A 759 8.75 2.16 -28.70
CA ALA A 759 8.82 3.40 -27.94
C ALA A 759 9.97 3.37 -26.94
N TRP A 760 10.14 2.26 -26.24
CA TRP A 760 11.26 2.07 -25.31
C TRP A 760 12.61 1.91 -26.01
N ARG A 761 12.64 1.35 -27.23
CA ARG A 761 13.84 1.40 -28.07
C ARG A 761 14.19 2.83 -28.48
N GLY A 762 13.20 3.64 -28.86
CA GLY A 762 13.35 5.07 -29.10
C GLY A 762 13.92 5.82 -27.89
N PHE A 763 13.33 5.61 -26.71
CA PHE A 763 13.83 6.15 -25.44
C PHE A 763 15.31 5.82 -25.19
N CYS A 764 15.73 4.60 -25.50
CA CYS A 764 17.10 4.14 -25.35
C CYS A 764 18.06 4.54 -26.49
N GLY A 765 17.59 5.30 -27.49
CA GLY A 765 18.37 5.68 -28.66
C GLY A 765 18.71 4.49 -29.58
N LEU A 766 17.87 3.45 -29.57
CA LEU A 766 18.04 2.24 -30.36
C LEU A 766 17.14 2.27 -31.61
N SER A 767 17.52 1.53 -32.66
CA SER A 767 16.74 1.45 -33.91
C SER A 767 15.32 0.91 -33.68
N GLN A 768 14.31 1.48 -34.33
CA GLN A 768 12.89 1.11 -34.19
C GLN A 768 12.42 0.35 -35.44
N PRO A 769 12.39 -1.00 -35.44
CA PRO A 769 12.04 -1.79 -36.61
C PRO A 769 10.58 -1.55 -37.01
N ARG A 770 10.32 -1.38 -38.31
CA ARG A 770 8.96 -1.22 -38.87
C ARG A 770 8.45 -2.48 -39.57
N THR A 771 9.36 -3.33 -40.03
CA THR A 771 9.04 -4.52 -40.84
C THR A 771 9.52 -5.82 -40.18
N GLU A 772 8.95 -6.97 -40.58
CA GLU A 772 9.42 -8.30 -40.15
C GLU A 772 10.93 -8.47 -40.38
N ARG A 773 11.43 -8.00 -41.53
CA ARG A 773 12.85 -8.10 -41.88
C ARG A 773 13.74 -7.29 -40.94
N GLU A 774 13.36 -6.04 -40.65
CA GLU A 774 14.10 -5.19 -39.70
C GLU A 774 14.07 -5.74 -38.28
N LEU A 775 12.91 -6.24 -37.83
CA LEU A 775 12.80 -6.90 -36.52
C LEU A 775 13.67 -8.16 -36.50
N GLY A 776 13.67 -8.95 -37.57
CA GLY A 776 14.51 -10.15 -37.72
C GLY A 776 16.00 -9.85 -37.63
N LEU A 777 16.45 -8.71 -38.15
CA LEU A 777 17.85 -8.25 -38.03
C LEU A 777 18.21 -7.87 -36.58
N ILE A 778 17.31 -7.18 -35.86
CA ILE A 778 17.53 -6.81 -34.46
C ILE A 778 17.55 -8.02 -33.55
N LEU A 779 16.63 -8.95 -33.76
CA LEU A 779 16.54 -10.18 -32.99
C LEU A 779 17.60 -11.22 -33.41
N ASN A 780 18.28 -11.02 -34.54
CA ASN A 780 19.09 -12.04 -35.21
C ASN A 780 18.31 -13.36 -35.40
N ASN A 781 17.00 -13.27 -35.65
CA ASN A 781 16.10 -14.41 -35.73
C ASN A 781 14.81 -14.04 -36.50
N VAL A 782 14.81 -14.37 -37.80
CA VAL A 782 13.68 -14.06 -38.70
C VAL A 782 12.43 -14.88 -38.35
N THR A 783 12.58 -16.14 -37.94
CA THR A 783 11.45 -17.00 -37.57
C THR A 783 10.72 -16.47 -36.34
N LEU A 784 11.46 -16.03 -35.32
CA LEU A 784 10.87 -15.41 -34.14
C LEU A 784 10.22 -14.06 -34.46
N ALA A 785 10.89 -13.24 -35.29
CA ALA A 785 10.32 -11.97 -35.75
C ALA A 785 8.97 -12.20 -36.47
N ARG A 786 8.89 -13.18 -37.37
CA ARG A 786 7.63 -13.57 -38.03
C ARG A 786 6.56 -14.00 -37.04
N ALA A 787 6.91 -14.79 -36.03
CA ALA A 787 5.96 -15.23 -35.00
C ALA A 787 5.43 -14.04 -34.20
N LEU A 788 6.29 -13.09 -33.82
CA LEU A 788 5.90 -11.87 -33.12
C LEU A 788 5.02 -10.97 -34.00
N ILE A 789 5.36 -10.78 -35.28
CA ILE A 789 4.53 -10.00 -36.22
C ILE A 789 3.18 -10.67 -36.43
N ARG A 790 3.12 -12.00 -36.52
CA ARG A 790 1.84 -12.73 -36.63
C ARG A 790 0.95 -12.52 -35.41
N LEU A 791 1.52 -12.41 -34.22
CA LEU A 791 0.76 -12.22 -32.96
C LEU A 791 0.40 -10.75 -32.70
N TYR A 792 1.33 -9.82 -32.95
CA TYR A 792 1.20 -8.41 -32.55
C TYR A 792 0.86 -7.47 -33.72
N GLY A 793 0.94 -7.93 -34.97
CA GLY A 793 0.74 -7.15 -36.19
C GLY A 793 1.91 -6.21 -36.53
N THR A 794 2.41 -5.46 -35.54
CA THR A 794 3.49 -4.48 -35.69
C THR A 794 4.47 -4.54 -34.51
N PRO A 795 5.78 -4.27 -34.72
CA PRO A 795 6.74 -4.17 -33.62
C PRO A 795 6.38 -3.11 -32.57
N ASN A 796 5.57 -2.11 -32.93
CA ASN A 796 5.09 -1.08 -32.02
C ASN A 796 4.17 -1.63 -30.92
N ASN A 797 3.48 -2.74 -31.16
CA ASN A 797 2.51 -3.32 -30.24
C ASN A 797 3.12 -4.42 -29.35
N ILE A 798 4.36 -4.85 -29.61
CA ILE A 798 5.01 -5.89 -28.81
C ILE A 798 5.15 -5.38 -27.37
N ASP A 799 4.63 -6.13 -26.40
CA ASP A 799 4.78 -5.81 -24.99
C ASP A 799 6.27 -5.70 -24.64
N VAL A 800 6.67 -4.63 -23.94
CA VAL A 800 8.09 -4.32 -23.69
C VAL A 800 8.85 -5.45 -22.99
N TRP A 801 8.18 -6.23 -22.12
CA TRP A 801 8.81 -7.37 -21.46
C TRP A 801 9.26 -8.44 -22.45
N ILE A 802 8.34 -8.93 -23.30
CA ILE A 802 8.68 -9.99 -24.26
C ILE A 802 9.64 -9.45 -25.32
N GLY A 803 9.44 -8.22 -25.79
CA GLY A 803 10.32 -7.57 -26.76
C GLY A 803 11.77 -7.46 -26.27
N GLY A 804 11.98 -6.99 -25.04
CA GLY A 804 13.32 -6.93 -24.44
C GLY A 804 13.89 -8.31 -24.05
N ALA A 805 13.03 -9.27 -23.69
CA ALA A 805 13.43 -10.64 -23.34
C ALA A 805 13.98 -11.43 -24.52
N VAL A 806 13.49 -11.16 -25.74
CA VAL A 806 13.92 -11.86 -26.95
C VAL A 806 15.11 -11.20 -27.65
N GLU A 807 15.55 -10.02 -27.22
CA GLU A 807 16.76 -9.42 -27.77
C GLU A 807 18.00 -10.28 -27.44
N PRO A 808 18.94 -10.46 -28.39
CA PRO A 808 20.21 -11.12 -28.12
C PRO A 808 20.95 -10.43 -26.97
N CYS A 809 21.49 -11.24 -26.05
CA CYS A 809 22.25 -10.71 -24.92
C CYS A 809 23.46 -9.89 -25.39
N VAL A 810 23.72 -8.76 -24.74
CA VAL A 810 24.93 -7.99 -24.99
C VAL A 810 26.19 -8.78 -24.60
N PRO A 811 27.36 -8.51 -25.20
CA PRO A 811 28.61 -9.19 -24.85
C PRO A 811 28.89 -9.13 -23.34
N ASN A 812 29.18 -10.29 -22.74
CA ASN A 812 29.39 -10.47 -21.30
C ASN A 812 28.22 -10.01 -20.39
N GLY A 813 27.03 -9.79 -20.94
CA GLY A 813 25.80 -9.54 -20.20
C GLY A 813 24.83 -10.73 -20.24
N ARG A 814 23.64 -10.54 -19.65
CA ARG A 814 22.52 -11.51 -19.61
C ARG A 814 21.20 -10.94 -20.08
N VAL A 815 21.21 -9.71 -20.58
CA VAL A 815 20.06 -9.04 -21.16
C VAL A 815 20.42 -8.39 -22.50
N GLY A 816 19.41 -8.14 -23.34
CA GLY A 816 19.60 -7.42 -24.59
C GLY A 816 19.83 -5.91 -24.40
N PRO A 817 20.20 -5.18 -25.48
CA PRO A 817 20.46 -3.75 -25.44
C PRO A 817 19.37 -2.91 -24.78
N LEU A 818 18.09 -3.21 -25.01
CA LEU A 818 16.97 -2.47 -24.44
C LEU A 818 16.95 -2.58 -22.92
N PHE A 819 16.98 -3.80 -22.38
CA PHE A 819 17.01 -4.03 -20.93
C PHE A 819 18.31 -3.55 -20.29
N ALA A 820 19.46 -3.64 -20.97
CA ALA A 820 20.71 -3.09 -20.47
C ALA A 820 20.61 -1.56 -20.27
N CYS A 821 19.93 -0.86 -21.19
CA CYS A 821 19.63 0.57 -21.07
C CYS A 821 18.67 0.87 -19.91
N LEU A 822 17.52 0.21 -19.84
CA LEU A 822 16.49 0.49 -18.83
C LEU A 822 16.99 0.18 -17.41
N ILE A 823 17.65 -0.98 -17.22
CA ILE A 823 18.25 -1.38 -15.94
C ILE A 823 19.39 -0.43 -15.58
N GLY A 824 20.33 -0.17 -16.50
CA GLY A 824 21.46 0.72 -16.25
C GLY A 824 21.03 2.13 -15.85
N THR A 825 20.02 2.67 -16.53
CA THR A 825 19.45 4.00 -16.23
C THR A 825 18.79 4.04 -14.85
N GLN A 826 18.00 3.01 -14.49
CA GLN A 826 17.36 2.96 -13.17
C GLN A 826 18.38 2.89 -12.03
N PHE A 827 19.39 2.03 -12.14
CA PHE A 827 20.43 1.93 -11.11
C PHE A 827 21.28 3.20 -11.05
N GLN A 828 21.54 3.87 -12.17
CA GLN A 828 22.23 5.17 -12.15
C GLN A 828 21.44 6.20 -11.33
N ARG A 829 20.12 6.28 -11.54
CA ARG A 829 19.22 7.18 -10.82
C ARG A 829 19.18 6.89 -9.32
N ILE A 830 19.02 5.61 -8.94
CA ILE A 830 19.02 5.19 -7.54
C ILE A 830 20.35 5.58 -6.87
N ARG A 831 21.50 5.31 -7.49
CA ARG A 831 22.82 5.66 -6.94
C ARG A 831 23.00 7.15 -6.75
N ASN A 832 22.72 7.93 -7.80
CA ASN A 832 23.03 9.35 -7.81
C ASN A 832 22.01 10.19 -7.01
N GLY A 833 20.77 9.72 -6.88
CA GLY A 833 19.70 10.34 -6.10
C GLY A 833 19.61 9.87 -4.64
N ASP A 834 20.45 8.92 -4.22
CA ASP A 834 20.50 8.47 -2.83
C ASP A 834 21.47 9.31 -1.99
N ARG A 835 20.90 10.13 -1.09
CA ARG A 835 21.69 10.92 -0.14
C ARG A 835 22.53 10.06 0.80
N PHE A 836 22.11 8.82 1.06
CA PHE A 836 22.77 7.86 1.94
C PHE A 836 23.63 6.83 1.16
N TRP A 837 23.91 7.07 -0.12
CA TRP A 837 24.85 6.23 -0.89
C TRP A 837 26.18 6.08 -0.14
N TRP A 838 26.70 4.86 -0.05
CA TRP A 838 27.84 4.54 0.83
C TRP A 838 29.12 5.32 0.52
N GLU A 839 29.34 5.77 -0.72
CA GLU A 839 30.50 6.59 -1.09
C GLU A 839 30.29 8.08 -0.82
N ASN A 840 29.06 8.51 -0.58
CA ASN A 840 28.72 9.92 -0.39
C ASN A 840 29.43 10.51 0.84
N SER A 841 29.81 11.79 0.74
CA SER A 841 30.51 12.47 1.82
C SER A 841 29.65 12.57 3.08
N GLY A 842 30.26 12.35 4.24
CA GLY A 842 29.58 12.39 5.54
C GLY A 842 28.76 11.15 5.90
N ILE A 843 28.62 10.17 4.99
CA ILE A 843 27.92 8.91 5.30
C ILE A 843 28.85 7.94 6.04
N PHE A 844 30.04 7.67 5.48
CA PHE A 844 31.09 6.89 6.14
C PHE A 844 32.38 7.70 6.15
N THR A 845 33.24 7.46 7.15
CA THR A 845 34.60 8.01 7.17
C THR A 845 35.46 7.36 6.08
N GLU A 846 36.58 7.96 5.69
CA GLU A 846 37.47 7.37 4.67
C GLU A 846 38.05 6.02 5.11
N SER A 847 38.32 5.82 6.41
CA SER A 847 38.74 4.52 6.94
C SER A 847 37.63 3.47 6.83
N GLN A 848 36.38 3.85 7.12
CA GLN A 848 35.21 2.98 6.94
C GLN A 848 34.99 2.65 5.46
N LYS A 849 35.06 3.64 4.55
CA LYS A 849 34.95 3.41 3.09
C LYS A 849 36.03 2.47 2.60
N SER A 850 37.28 2.64 3.06
CA SER A 850 38.37 1.73 2.70
C SER A 850 38.12 0.30 3.18
N ALA A 851 37.54 0.11 4.35
CA ALA A 851 37.13 -1.21 4.84
C ALA A 851 35.97 -1.78 4.01
N LEU A 852 34.92 -0.97 3.75
CA LEU A 852 33.73 -1.36 2.99
C LEU A 852 34.06 -1.90 1.60
N ARG A 853 35.06 -1.33 0.91
CA ARG A 853 35.51 -1.81 -0.42
C ARG A 853 35.90 -3.29 -0.44
N ASN A 854 36.31 -3.85 0.69
CA ASN A 854 36.74 -5.24 0.83
C ASN A 854 35.60 -6.22 1.19
N VAL A 855 34.35 -5.76 1.32
CA VAL A 855 33.22 -6.67 1.52
C VAL A 855 33.11 -7.65 0.35
N SER A 856 32.78 -8.91 0.63
CA SER A 856 32.47 -9.90 -0.40
C SER A 856 31.30 -10.77 0.01
N LEU A 857 30.46 -11.14 -0.96
CA LEU A 857 29.37 -12.08 -0.72
C LEU A 857 29.90 -13.46 -0.26
N HIS A 858 31.10 -13.86 -0.73
CA HIS A 858 31.74 -15.10 -0.26
C HIS A 858 31.94 -15.09 1.26
N ARG A 859 32.46 -13.98 1.82
CA ARG A 859 32.69 -13.88 3.25
C ARG A 859 31.39 -13.87 4.05
N ILE A 860 30.35 -13.20 3.56
CA ILE A 860 29.02 -13.21 4.17
C ILE A 860 28.46 -14.63 4.21
N ILE A 861 28.59 -15.41 3.12
CA ILE A 861 28.14 -16.80 3.11
C ILE A 861 28.92 -17.63 4.14
N CYS A 862 30.25 -17.56 4.15
CA CYS A 862 31.09 -18.30 5.10
C CYS A 862 30.84 -17.92 6.57
N ASP A 863 30.47 -16.65 6.86
CA ASP A 863 30.25 -16.18 8.22
C ASP A 863 28.86 -16.55 8.78
N ASN A 864 27.91 -16.89 7.91
CA ASN A 864 26.49 -17.03 8.28
C ASN A 864 25.86 -18.38 7.88
N THR A 865 26.65 -19.30 7.33
CA THR A 865 26.23 -20.63 6.90
C THR A 865 27.31 -21.66 7.25
N GLY A 866 27.01 -22.95 7.17
CA GLY A 866 27.98 -24.04 7.32
C GLY A 866 28.76 -24.36 6.04
N VAL A 867 28.64 -23.56 4.97
CA VAL A 867 29.43 -23.69 3.74
C VAL A 867 30.90 -23.40 4.03
N GLN A 868 31.79 -24.32 3.65
CA GLN A 868 33.24 -24.22 3.93
C GLN A 868 34.08 -23.88 2.71
N GLU A 869 33.55 -24.06 1.50
CA GLU A 869 34.28 -23.83 0.24
C GLU A 869 33.32 -23.15 -0.73
N LEU A 870 33.80 -22.23 -1.56
CA LEU A 870 32.97 -21.50 -2.53
C LEU A 870 33.66 -21.40 -3.89
N PRO A 871 32.92 -21.25 -4.99
CA PRO A 871 33.54 -20.91 -6.27
C PRO A 871 34.25 -19.55 -6.18
N PRO A 872 35.26 -19.27 -7.02
CA PRO A 872 35.96 -17.98 -7.06
C PRO A 872 35.06 -16.76 -7.34
N SER A 873 33.85 -16.98 -7.87
CA SER A 873 32.87 -15.93 -8.12
C SER A 873 31.46 -16.47 -7.87
N VAL A 874 30.79 -15.94 -6.85
CA VAL A 874 29.43 -16.37 -6.46
C VAL A 874 28.41 -16.29 -7.60
N PHE A 875 28.56 -15.33 -8.52
CA PHE A 875 27.61 -15.12 -9.61
C PHE A 875 28.04 -15.75 -10.95
N ARG A 876 29.18 -16.43 -11.02
CA ARG A 876 29.64 -17.14 -12.22
C ARG A 876 29.73 -18.63 -11.92
N HIS A 877 29.01 -19.42 -12.70
CA HIS A 877 29.03 -20.86 -12.56
C HIS A 877 30.44 -21.42 -12.82
N LEU A 878 30.93 -22.19 -11.86
CA LEU A 878 32.09 -23.06 -11.97
C LEU A 878 31.71 -24.42 -11.36
N PRO A 879 31.77 -25.53 -12.12
CA PRO A 879 31.59 -26.86 -11.56
C PRO A 879 32.51 -27.09 -10.36
N TYR A 880 32.04 -27.86 -9.37
CA TYR A 880 32.84 -28.17 -8.19
C TYR A 880 34.17 -28.82 -8.59
N SER A 881 35.27 -28.23 -8.14
CA SER A 881 36.63 -28.65 -8.44
C SER A 881 37.59 -28.14 -7.36
N ASP A 882 38.85 -28.56 -7.46
CA ASP A 882 40.02 -28.03 -6.75
C ASP A 882 40.21 -26.50 -6.79
N LYS A 883 39.49 -25.78 -7.65
CA LYS A 883 39.52 -24.32 -7.76
C LYS A 883 38.59 -23.59 -6.78
N TYR A 884 37.80 -24.34 -6.02
CA TYR A 884 36.98 -23.75 -4.96
C TYR A 884 37.90 -23.22 -3.85
N ILE A 885 37.51 -22.09 -3.27
CA ILE A 885 38.29 -21.38 -2.26
C ILE A 885 37.72 -21.74 -0.89
N SER A 886 38.60 -22.17 0.02
CA SER A 886 38.23 -22.43 1.40
C SER A 886 37.85 -21.12 2.12
N CYS A 887 36.81 -21.18 2.95
CA CYS A 887 36.40 -20.09 3.82
C CYS A 887 37.50 -19.65 4.81
N SER A 888 38.51 -20.49 5.09
CA SER A 888 39.69 -20.09 5.87
C SER A 888 40.54 -19.04 5.16
N ASP A 889 40.57 -19.08 3.84
CA ASP A 889 41.46 -18.27 3.00
C ASP A 889 40.79 -16.96 2.57
N ILE A 890 39.48 -16.83 2.83
CA ILE A 890 38.71 -15.62 2.54
C ILE A 890 38.79 -14.66 3.75
N PRO A 891 39.43 -13.48 3.60
CA PRO A 891 39.64 -12.56 4.69
C PRO A 891 38.34 -12.12 5.38
N LYS A 892 38.36 -12.05 6.71
CA LYS A 892 37.25 -11.51 7.50
C LYS A 892 37.14 -10.00 7.30
N PHE A 893 35.91 -9.50 7.30
CA PHE A 893 35.66 -8.06 7.26
C PHE A 893 36.14 -7.42 8.56
N ASN A 894 36.98 -6.38 8.45
CA ASN A 894 37.55 -5.69 9.61
C ASN A 894 36.67 -4.49 10.01
N PHE A 895 36.05 -4.59 11.19
CA PHE A 895 35.17 -3.57 11.76
C PHE A 895 35.89 -2.50 12.62
N ASN A 896 37.22 -2.54 12.75
CA ASN A 896 37.97 -1.62 13.62
C ASN A 896 37.73 -0.13 13.29
N ALA A 897 37.41 0.21 12.04
CA ALA A 897 37.08 1.58 11.64
C ALA A 897 35.78 2.14 12.26
N TRP A 898 34.97 1.31 12.92
CA TRP A 898 33.78 1.70 13.69
C TRP A 898 34.03 1.79 15.20
N LYS A 899 35.27 1.60 15.66
CA LYS A 899 35.60 1.77 17.08
C LYS A 899 35.62 3.26 17.41
N ASN A 900 34.78 3.69 18.36
CA ASN A 900 34.87 5.06 18.88
C ASN A 900 36.17 5.22 19.67
N SER A 901 36.92 6.27 19.37
CA SER A 901 37.96 6.79 20.27
C SER A 901 37.27 7.29 21.54
N ILE A 902 37.71 6.80 22.70
CA ILE A 902 37.31 7.36 24.00
C ILE A 902 37.97 8.73 24.14
#